data_AF-A0A1L9MTW0-F1
#
_entry.id   AF-A0A1L9MTW0-F1
#
_cell.length_a   1.000
_cell.length_b   1.000
_cell.length_c   1.000
_cell.angle_alpha   90.00
_cell.angle_beta   90.00
_cell.angle_gamma   90.00
#
_symmetry.space_group_name_H-M   'P 1'
#
loop_
_entity.id
_entity.type
_entity.pdbx_description
1 polymer ?
#
loop_
_entity_poly.entity_id
_entity_poly.type
_entity_poly.pdbx_seq_one_letter_code
_entity_poly.pdbx_strand_id
1 'polypeptide(L)'
;MFVSLNVLVAPALFIVSAVATSGPTFARAAGDIRSDDTTVFFENDGNWTSHGIKPSALFINTPSSYADANAVCAAQNEALLSCEEYANYENLFSYQQYLGKITTDQLFWSSCSSSSPTSWRGVVQSSTNSSSDLPFLCTNSAPLVDKVDTDYSGFPRVNVTYNGTTFEGMRDHMAFRFAGIRFAQPPTGDLRFQSAQPWNHTIPYVNATSYGPACLQFGYFDGNSHVKMVAYLSDPWGNSEDCLFLNIWTPHIPSADSLDPDNGKPVMVWIYGGGDTQGSAADSTFDGASLASRSDVVVVSFNYRVNIFGLLALNDGELNGNYMMTDKIQALRWIRQNIAGFGGNPKNVTIFGQSAGGSSVNDLITCPAIIGEDLFQNGIVQSGKSNVATAEVAAAYAQPYIEKFCNGTATQRASCLRSLPAETLLDISNNSISWYTVIDGHYSADYTQARYALGAQYINSVNVLTGNMLEEYQSLATTTLWPSMSNFSEALEILINDAAINEAQAEAALNSGLYTITNNTVYNGSTTYTSVYNASVHLGTEGQLYCDGTLLQWVAAASWAFKSHWFYIHNRGYALSYYDFYDLCTFPVGKPDTPYYRCHSSDLYEVFGTYYIFDQPVRVPEDIYYTNAIQDMWGAFARTGNPNVDPAYLKARSYDSTIDFFFGFEWPQFTVNSPRVASLQYPGPQVSSLPYQEHCEVLLPHAPLHRHFPTPSSLLNTFSTHSIQDMDIFTRAQTSFLSWKHGTPLPSGAGASPKFQSWHTFDPVQSWITTRSDIDTNTPTDPAGGADTSRLVLLTWNIDGTSPQTEKRVTEIITCIIGLDPRPDIIFLQEVSKPALQQILKDERVRELWLSSEYDDTSWGDQSFAVMTLLAKARFTTNAAIGPIWRVKFPSHFARDALCCDIFVASSKEPGPTRLRLVNVHLDSLPIKPSHRPKQVSIAASLLRVAGQGLVAGDFNPVLDEDNSLLEKNGLVDAWTALRPGEPGLTWGLDGKQPFLPNRLDKIGILGLRPHDIKTIKPKPISESSDDEPLWTDHHALVCSFGLVDE
;
A
#
# COMPACT_ATOMS: atom_id res chain seq x y z
N MET A 1 -21.54 43.85 16.96
CA MET A 1 -21.79 44.58 18.22
C MET A 1 -21.31 43.70 19.35
N PHE A 2 -20.31 44.19 20.07
CA PHE A 2 -19.62 43.52 21.19
C PHE A 2 -20.54 43.31 22.38
N VAL A 3 -20.41 42.17 23.07
CA VAL A 3 -20.17 42.13 24.53
C VAL A 3 -19.32 40.91 24.86
N SER A 4 -18.16 41.19 25.46
CA SER A 4 -17.25 40.26 26.14
C SER A 4 -17.43 40.43 27.66
N LEU A 5 -17.23 39.38 28.47
CA LEU A 5 -16.11 39.23 29.43
C LEU A 5 -16.40 38.20 30.56
N ASN A 6 -15.51 37.21 30.65
CA ASN A 6 -14.77 36.66 31.81
C ASN A 6 -15.46 36.29 33.13
N VAL A 7 -15.06 35.14 33.69
CA VAL A 7 -14.33 35.04 34.99
C VAL A 7 -13.78 33.61 35.25
N LEU A 8 -12.45 33.57 35.43
CA LEU A 8 -11.55 32.75 36.27
C LEU A 8 -11.54 31.20 36.27
N VAL A 9 -10.34 30.69 35.99
CA VAL A 9 -9.78 29.36 36.29
C VAL A 9 -9.08 29.40 37.66
N ALA A 10 -9.26 28.34 38.47
CA ALA A 10 -8.25 27.86 39.43
C ALA A 10 -8.41 26.33 39.68
N PRO A 11 -7.31 25.57 39.83
CA PRO A 11 -7.32 24.11 39.81
C PRO A 11 -7.45 23.49 41.21
N ALA A 12 -8.16 22.37 41.35
CA ALA A 12 -8.18 21.57 42.56
C ALA A 12 -7.79 20.11 42.25
N LEU A 13 -6.58 19.74 42.69
CA LEU A 13 -6.18 18.37 42.96
C LEU A 13 -7.23 17.72 43.88
N PHE A 14 -7.76 16.55 43.51
CA PHE A 14 -8.38 15.66 44.49
C PHE A 14 -7.87 14.22 44.37
N ILE A 15 -7.35 13.82 45.52
CA ILE A 15 -6.79 12.56 45.97
C ILE A 15 -7.73 11.38 45.70
N VAL A 16 -7.14 10.29 45.20
CA VAL A 16 -7.75 8.97 45.09
C VAL A 16 -8.10 8.45 46.49
N SER A 17 -9.37 8.13 46.71
CA SER A 17 -9.80 7.27 47.82
C SER A 17 -10.77 6.23 47.29
N ALA A 18 -10.32 4.97 47.29
CA ALA A 18 -11.10 3.81 46.94
C ALA A 18 -12.16 3.56 48.03
N VAL A 19 -13.43 3.58 47.65
CA VAL A 19 -14.53 3.08 48.48
C VAL A 19 -15.26 2.02 47.67
N ALA A 20 -15.09 0.76 48.09
CA ALA A 20 -15.90 -0.35 47.64
C ALA A 20 -17.35 -0.08 48.06
N THR A 21 -18.24 0.14 47.09
CA THR A 21 -19.68 0.14 47.31
C THR A 21 -20.29 -1.00 46.52
N SER A 22 -20.87 -1.94 47.25
CA SER A 22 -21.74 -3.00 46.76
C SER A 22 -22.85 -2.39 45.91
N GLY A 23 -22.90 -2.77 44.62
CA GLY A 23 -23.96 -2.35 43.70
C GLY A 23 -25.34 -2.85 44.16
N PRO A 24 -26.42 -2.11 43.85
CA PRO A 24 -27.77 -2.51 44.22
C PRO A 24 -28.24 -3.66 43.33
N THR A 25 -28.78 -4.70 43.95
CA THR A 25 -29.53 -5.78 43.31
C THR A 25 -30.82 -5.22 42.71
N PHE A 26 -30.90 -5.12 41.39
CA PHE A 26 -32.14 -4.82 40.69
C PHE A 26 -32.88 -6.13 40.37
N ALA A 27 -34.06 -6.29 40.95
CA ALA A 27 -34.99 -7.37 40.59
C ALA A 27 -35.59 -7.12 39.20
N ARG A 28 -35.65 -8.18 38.39
CA ARG A 28 -36.21 -8.26 37.03
C ARG A 28 -37.70 -7.89 37.02
N ALA A 29 -38.10 -6.90 36.24
CA ALA A 29 -39.51 -6.62 35.96
C ALA A 29 -39.95 -7.42 34.73
N ALA A 30 -41.10 -8.08 34.81
CA ALA A 30 -41.67 -8.86 33.70
C ALA A 30 -42.08 -7.92 32.55
N GLY A 31 -41.47 -8.08 31.37
CA GLY A 31 -41.90 -7.43 30.13
C GLY A 31 -40.83 -6.74 29.28
N ASP A 32 -39.58 -6.65 29.74
CA ASP A 32 -38.49 -6.04 28.95
C ASP A 32 -37.70 -7.15 28.23
N ILE A 33 -37.91 -7.32 26.92
CA ILE A 33 -37.18 -8.29 26.09
C ILE A 33 -35.80 -7.69 25.80
N ARG A 34 -34.88 -7.78 26.76
CA ARG A 34 -33.44 -7.63 26.48
C ARG A 34 -32.97 -8.88 25.72
N SER A 35 -32.16 -8.69 24.67
CA SER A 35 -31.47 -9.80 24.02
C SER A 35 -30.50 -10.44 25.01
N ASP A 36 -30.61 -11.74 25.23
CA ASP A 36 -29.64 -12.48 26.03
C ASP A 36 -28.32 -12.66 25.26
N ASP A 37 -27.21 -12.73 25.99
CA ASP A 37 -25.88 -13.03 25.43
C ASP A 37 -25.91 -14.46 24.87
N THR A 38 -25.95 -14.57 23.55
CA THR A 38 -26.25 -15.82 22.83
C THR A 38 -25.16 -16.14 21.81
N THR A 39 -24.64 -17.37 21.86
CA THR A 39 -23.67 -17.89 20.89
C THR A 39 -24.19 -19.17 20.25
N VAL A 40 -24.08 -19.31 18.92
CA VAL A 40 -24.35 -20.59 18.26
C VAL A 40 -23.19 -21.54 18.54
N PHE A 41 -23.48 -22.64 19.24
CA PHE A 41 -22.54 -23.71 19.51
C PHE A 41 -22.58 -24.71 18.36
N PHE A 42 -21.74 -24.49 17.36
CA PHE A 42 -21.52 -25.41 16.25
C PHE A 42 -20.02 -25.68 16.09
N GLU A 43 -19.62 -26.94 16.18
CA GLU A 43 -18.22 -27.33 16.01
C GLU A 43 -17.87 -27.52 14.54
N ASN A 44 -17.46 -26.42 13.91
CA ASN A 44 -16.96 -26.43 12.55
C ASN A 44 -15.52 -27.01 12.50
N ASP A 45 -15.41 -28.28 12.12
CA ASP A 45 -14.14 -28.96 11.84
C ASP A 45 -13.74 -28.86 10.35
N GLY A 46 -14.54 -28.14 9.55
CA GLY A 46 -14.42 -27.91 8.11
C GLY A 46 -14.65 -29.13 7.22
N ASN A 47 -15.06 -30.28 7.78
CA ASN A 47 -15.54 -31.38 6.96
C ASN A 47 -16.99 -31.12 6.50
N TRP A 48 -17.09 -30.48 5.34
CA TRP A 48 -18.35 -30.01 4.76
C TRP A 48 -19.35 -31.13 4.45
N THR A 49 -18.90 -32.39 4.32
CA THR A 49 -19.81 -33.54 4.13
C THR A 49 -20.61 -33.91 5.37
N SER A 50 -20.21 -33.42 6.54
CA SER A 50 -20.80 -33.77 7.83
C SER A 50 -21.57 -32.62 8.51
N HIS A 51 -21.57 -31.42 7.91
CA HIS A 51 -22.20 -30.23 8.51
C HIS A 51 -23.65 -30.48 8.90
N GLY A 52 -24.44 -31.13 8.05
CA GLY A 52 -25.88 -31.36 8.29
C GLY A 52 -26.21 -32.36 9.40
N ILE A 53 -25.25 -33.17 9.85
CA ILE A 53 -25.45 -34.16 10.93
C ILE A 53 -24.73 -33.78 12.22
N LYS A 54 -23.90 -32.73 12.20
CA LYS A 54 -23.20 -32.25 13.39
C LYS A 54 -24.18 -31.63 14.39
N PRO A 55 -23.95 -31.79 15.69
CA PRO A 55 -24.81 -31.19 16.72
C PRO A 55 -24.69 -29.66 16.71
N SER A 56 -25.80 -28.98 16.99
CA SER A 56 -25.86 -27.52 17.15
C SER A 56 -26.75 -27.16 18.34
N ALA A 57 -26.34 -26.14 19.09
CA ALA A 57 -27.05 -25.64 20.26
C ALA A 57 -26.91 -24.12 20.39
N LEU A 58 -27.74 -23.50 21.23
CA LEU A 58 -27.64 -22.07 21.55
C LEU A 58 -27.11 -21.93 22.97
N PHE A 59 -25.89 -21.42 23.08
CA PHE A 59 -25.29 -21.15 24.38
C PHE A 59 -25.71 -19.77 24.87
N ILE A 60 -26.47 -19.76 25.96
CA ILE A 60 -26.90 -18.56 26.66
C ILE A 60 -25.95 -18.34 27.84
N ASN A 61 -25.04 -17.38 27.70
CA ASN A 61 -24.04 -17.11 28.72
C ASN A 61 -24.57 -16.20 29.84
N THR A 62 -25.77 -15.61 29.66
CA THR A 62 -26.42 -14.79 30.69
C THR A 62 -26.93 -15.69 31.82
N PRO A 63 -26.34 -15.65 33.02
CA PRO A 63 -26.76 -16.55 34.10
C PRO A 63 -28.21 -16.28 34.48
N SER A 64 -29.01 -17.34 34.57
CA SER A 64 -30.45 -17.25 34.85
C SER A 64 -30.91 -18.35 35.79
N SER A 65 -32.08 -18.14 36.41
CA SER A 65 -32.78 -19.20 37.15
C SER A 65 -33.22 -20.32 36.20
N TYR A 66 -33.45 -21.54 36.71
CA TYR A 66 -33.91 -22.66 35.87
C TYR A 66 -35.24 -22.38 35.15
N ALA A 67 -36.17 -21.69 35.82
CA ALA A 67 -37.45 -21.33 35.22
C ALA A 67 -37.28 -20.32 34.08
N ASP A 68 -36.42 -19.32 34.28
CA ASP A 68 -36.10 -18.34 33.24
C ASP A 68 -35.34 -18.99 32.08
N ALA A 69 -34.42 -19.92 32.35
CA ALA A 69 -33.69 -20.65 31.31
C ALA A 69 -34.64 -21.41 30.36
N ASN A 70 -35.65 -22.10 30.92
CA ASN A 70 -36.68 -22.74 30.11
C ASN A 70 -37.51 -21.73 29.32
N ALA A 71 -37.85 -20.59 29.91
CA ALA A 71 -38.62 -19.56 29.24
C ALA A 71 -37.83 -18.91 28.08
N VAL A 72 -36.51 -18.70 28.26
CA VAL A 72 -35.61 -18.19 27.22
C VAL A 72 -35.51 -19.17 26.05
N CYS A 73 -35.26 -20.46 26.31
CA CYS A 73 -35.24 -21.46 25.24
C CYS A 73 -36.60 -21.50 24.50
N ALA A 74 -37.71 -21.55 25.24
CA ALA A 74 -39.04 -21.59 24.64
C ALA A 74 -39.35 -20.34 23.79
N ALA A 75 -38.89 -19.15 24.19
CA ALA A 75 -39.04 -17.91 23.42
C ALA A 75 -38.29 -17.95 22.07
N GLN A 76 -37.27 -18.80 21.95
CA GLN A 76 -36.54 -19.04 20.71
C GLN A 76 -37.06 -20.25 19.92
N ASN A 77 -38.21 -20.81 20.31
CA ASN A 77 -38.77 -22.08 19.82
C ASN A 77 -37.85 -23.29 20.03
N GLU A 78 -37.12 -23.30 21.15
CA GLU A 78 -36.18 -24.36 21.51
C GLU A 78 -36.46 -24.90 22.92
N ALA A 79 -35.80 -26.00 23.27
CA ALA A 79 -35.87 -26.60 24.60
C ALA A 79 -34.52 -26.53 25.31
N LEU A 80 -34.52 -26.62 26.64
CA LEU A 80 -33.29 -26.75 27.41
C LEU A 80 -32.59 -28.08 27.03
N LEU A 81 -31.30 -28.01 26.67
CA LEU A 81 -30.53 -29.15 26.17
C LEU A 81 -30.40 -30.25 27.24
N SER A 82 -30.43 -31.52 26.83
CA SER A 82 -30.22 -32.65 27.74
C SER A 82 -28.79 -32.68 28.28
N CYS A 83 -28.61 -32.99 29.56
CA CYS A 83 -27.28 -33.19 30.14
C CYS A 83 -26.46 -34.24 29.38
N GLU A 84 -27.11 -35.25 28.80
CA GLU A 84 -26.45 -36.31 28.03
C GLU A 84 -25.77 -35.77 26.77
N GLU A 85 -26.22 -34.62 26.25
CA GLU A 85 -25.72 -34.03 25.00
C GLU A 85 -24.59 -33.01 25.23
N TYR A 86 -24.35 -32.57 26.47
CA TYR A 86 -23.33 -31.55 26.76
C TYR A 86 -21.92 -31.99 26.34
N ALA A 87 -21.62 -33.28 26.48
CA ALA A 87 -20.34 -33.85 26.08
C ALA A 87 -20.05 -33.69 24.58
N ASN A 88 -21.10 -33.54 23.74
CA ASN A 88 -20.94 -33.29 22.30
C ASN A 88 -20.33 -31.93 21.99
N TYR A 89 -20.27 -31.01 22.97
CA TYR A 89 -19.77 -29.65 22.82
C TYR A 89 -18.50 -29.39 23.66
N GLU A 90 -17.78 -30.43 24.09
CA GLU A 90 -16.57 -30.33 24.92
C GLU A 90 -15.52 -29.36 24.35
N ASN A 91 -15.30 -29.40 23.03
CA ASN A 91 -14.34 -28.51 22.36
C ASN A 91 -14.79 -27.04 22.38
N LEU A 92 -16.10 -26.78 22.25
CA LEU A 92 -16.65 -25.43 22.33
C LEU A 92 -16.60 -24.87 23.75
N PHE A 93 -16.88 -25.69 24.77
CA PHE A 93 -16.68 -25.27 26.17
C PHE A 93 -15.21 -24.99 26.48
N SER A 94 -14.30 -25.84 26.00
CA SER A 94 -12.85 -25.61 26.14
C SER A 94 -12.44 -24.29 25.49
N TYR A 95 -13.01 -23.96 24.33
CA TYR A 95 -12.81 -22.67 23.70
C TYR A 95 -13.40 -21.50 24.50
N GLN A 96 -14.60 -21.61 25.07
CA GLN A 96 -15.15 -20.57 25.95
C GLN A 96 -14.30 -20.36 27.21
N GLN A 97 -13.67 -21.41 27.75
CA GLN A 97 -12.70 -21.30 28.84
C GLN A 97 -11.42 -20.57 28.41
N TYR A 98 -10.91 -20.86 27.21
CA TYR A 98 -9.78 -20.13 26.61
C TYR A 98 -10.09 -18.64 26.44
N LEU A 99 -11.32 -18.31 26.02
CA LEU A 99 -11.79 -16.91 25.94
C LEU A 99 -12.05 -16.26 27.30
N GLY A 100 -11.95 -17.02 28.41
CA GLY A 100 -12.25 -16.55 29.76
C GLY A 100 -13.74 -16.23 29.99
N LYS A 101 -14.64 -16.73 29.13
CA LYS A 101 -16.09 -16.50 29.23
C LYS A 101 -16.77 -17.38 30.27
N ILE A 102 -16.18 -18.54 30.57
CA ILE A 102 -16.61 -19.46 31.62
C ILE A 102 -15.40 -20.00 32.40
N THR A 103 -15.61 -20.45 33.64
CA THR A 103 -14.57 -21.12 34.43
C THR A 103 -14.46 -22.61 34.10
N THR A 104 -13.37 -23.25 34.55
CA THR A 104 -13.14 -24.69 34.33
C THR A 104 -14.12 -25.59 35.08
N ASP A 105 -14.65 -25.10 36.20
CA ASP A 105 -15.65 -25.71 37.07
C ASP A 105 -17.06 -25.14 36.85
N GLN A 106 -17.27 -24.37 35.78
CA GLN A 106 -18.55 -23.75 35.46
C GLN A 106 -19.66 -24.81 35.39
N LEU A 107 -20.77 -24.50 36.04
CA LEU A 107 -21.99 -25.30 36.05
C LEU A 107 -23.08 -24.65 35.20
N PHE A 108 -23.98 -25.48 34.67
CA PHE A 108 -25.01 -25.08 33.72
C PHE A 108 -26.37 -25.66 34.08
N TRP A 109 -27.45 -25.01 33.65
CA TRP A 109 -28.77 -25.66 33.65
C TRP A 109 -28.94 -26.57 32.45
N SER A 110 -29.54 -27.74 32.67
CA SER A 110 -29.91 -28.71 31.63
C SER A 110 -31.30 -29.29 31.91
N SER A 111 -31.96 -29.91 30.93
CA SER A 111 -33.29 -30.49 31.13
C SER A 111 -33.33 -31.69 32.09
N CYS A 112 -32.17 -32.24 32.48
CA CYS A 112 -32.09 -33.43 33.34
C CYS A 112 -32.52 -33.18 34.79
N SER A 113 -32.41 -31.95 35.30
CA SER A 113 -32.84 -31.62 36.66
C SER A 113 -33.14 -30.15 36.83
N SER A 114 -34.27 -29.84 37.48
CA SER A 114 -34.66 -28.48 37.84
C SER A 114 -34.01 -27.97 39.13
N SER A 115 -33.25 -28.81 39.83
CA SER A 115 -32.67 -28.48 41.15
C SER A 115 -31.18 -28.77 41.26
N SER A 116 -30.62 -29.52 40.31
CA SER A 116 -29.22 -29.93 40.29
C SER A 116 -28.57 -29.48 38.98
N PRO A 117 -27.53 -28.65 39.03
CA PRO A 117 -26.88 -28.20 37.82
C PRO A 117 -26.00 -29.29 37.20
N THR A 118 -25.59 -29.07 35.96
CA THR A 118 -24.83 -30.01 35.14
C THR A 118 -23.45 -29.43 34.85
N SER A 119 -22.39 -30.25 34.92
CA SER A 119 -21.07 -29.84 34.45
C SER A 119 -21.03 -29.82 32.93
N TRP A 120 -20.06 -29.15 32.32
CA TRP A 120 -19.88 -29.16 30.86
C TRP A 120 -19.64 -30.57 30.26
N ARG A 121 -19.34 -31.57 31.10
CA ARG A 121 -19.23 -33.00 30.71
C ARG A 121 -20.55 -33.77 30.76
N GLY A 122 -21.67 -33.10 31.02
CA GLY A 122 -22.98 -33.74 31.13
C GLY A 122 -23.26 -34.44 32.45
N VAL A 123 -22.45 -34.22 33.49
CA VAL A 123 -22.64 -34.89 34.80
C VAL A 123 -23.44 -33.99 35.73
N VAL A 124 -24.62 -34.46 36.13
CA VAL A 124 -25.49 -33.80 37.12
C VAL A 124 -24.81 -33.79 38.50
N GLN A 125 -24.72 -32.61 39.10
CA GLN A 125 -24.05 -32.39 40.39
C GLN A 125 -25.05 -32.45 41.55
N SER A 126 -24.65 -33.09 42.65
CA SER A 126 -25.43 -33.13 43.90
C SER A 126 -25.47 -31.73 44.55
N SER A 127 -26.68 -31.27 44.90
CA SER A 127 -27.03 -29.87 45.23
C SER A 127 -26.20 -29.21 46.35
N THR A 128 -25.97 -27.89 46.25
CA THR A 128 -25.74 -27.04 47.43
C THR A 128 -26.56 -25.74 47.49
N ASN A 129 -27.21 -25.29 46.41
CA ASN A 129 -28.24 -24.23 46.48
C ASN A 129 -29.08 -24.17 45.19
N SER A 130 -30.40 -24.24 45.29
CA SER A 130 -31.34 -24.14 44.16
C SER A 130 -31.62 -22.69 43.72
N SER A 131 -30.84 -21.71 44.19
CA SER A 131 -31.03 -20.27 43.91
C SER A 131 -29.88 -19.66 43.11
N SER A 132 -29.02 -20.47 42.48
CA SER A 132 -27.91 -19.98 41.66
C SER A 132 -28.39 -19.71 40.24
N ASP A 133 -28.19 -18.48 39.76
CA ASP A 133 -28.31 -18.16 38.34
C ASP A 133 -27.12 -18.78 37.60
N LEU A 134 -27.39 -19.55 36.53
CA LEU A 134 -26.38 -20.29 35.77
C LEU A 134 -26.60 -20.10 34.27
N PRO A 135 -25.51 -20.13 33.46
CA PRO A 135 -25.62 -20.22 32.01
C PRO A 135 -26.20 -21.58 31.58
N PHE A 136 -26.64 -21.70 30.33
CA PHE A 136 -27.31 -22.90 29.83
C PHE A 136 -27.25 -23.02 28.32
N LEU A 137 -27.58 -24.22 27.81
CA LEU A 137 -27.73 -24.46 26.38
C LEU A 137 -29.18 -24.75 26.06
N CYS A 138 -29.67 -24.16 24.98
CA CYS A 138 -30.89 -24.59 24.32
C CYS A 138 -30.54 -25.50 23.14
N THR A 139 -31.47 -26.37 22.74
CA THR A 139 -31.43 -27.05 21.44
C THR A 139 -31.32 -26.01 20.32
N ASN A 140 -30.80 -26.42 19.16
CA ASN A 140 -30.92 -25.64 17.94
C ASN A 140 -31.54 -26.51 16.84
N SER A 141 -32.83 -26.31 16.60
CA SER A 141 -33.60 -26.98 15.56
C SER A 141 -33.54 -26.27 14.20
N ALA A 142 -32.79 -25.16 14.11
CA ALA A 142 -32.68 -24.37 12.88
C ALA A 142 -32.10 -25.21 11.73
N PRO A 143 -32.66 -25.12 10.51
CA PRO A 143 -32.12 -25.84 9.36
C PRO A 143 -30.69 -25.40 9.02
N LEU A 144 -29.93 -26.26 8.36
CA LEU A 144 -28.68 -25.87 7.69
C LEU A 144 -29.01 -25.20 6.35
N VAL A 145 -28.32 -24.11 6.02
CA VAL A 145 -28.32 -23.54 4.66
C VAL A 145 -27.35 -24.37 3.81
N ASP A 146 -27.85 -25.39 3.12
CA ASP A 146 -27.05 -26.40 2.41
C ASP A 146 -27.19 -26.35 0.88
N LYS A 147 -27.89 -25.36 0.37
CA LYS A 147 -28.12 -25.19 -1.07
C LYS A 147 -28.22 -23.74 -1.46
N VAL A 148 -27.94 -23.49 -2.72
CA VAL A 148 -28.28 -22.26 -3.42
C VAL A 148 -29.79 -21.99 -3.32
N ASP A 149 -30.17 -20.70 -3.29
CA ASP A 149 -31.56 -20.24 -3.26
C ASP A 149 -32.40 -20.86 -2.12
N THR A 150 -31.82 -20.89 -0.93
CA THR A 150 -32.49 -21.42 0.27
C THR A 150 -33.77 -20.65 0.59
N ASP A 151 -34.86 -21.39 0.84
CA ASP A 151 -36.10 -20.81 1.37
C ASP A 151 -35.98 -20.53 2.86
N TYR A 152 -35.85 -19.26 3.17
CA TYR A 152 -35.67 -18.68 4.48
C TYR A 152 -36.97 -18.53 5.30
N SER A 153 -38.12 -18.96 4.78
CA SER A 153 -39.41 -18.83 5.45
C SER A 153 -39.51 -19.63 6.75
N GLY A 154 -38.90 -20.82 6.78
CA GLY A 154 -38.93 -21.76 7.92
C GLY A 154 -37.83 -21.55 8.96
N PHE A 155 -36.92 -20.60 8.77
CA PHE A 155 -35.79 -20.37 9.67
C PHE A 155 -36.23 -19.54 10.90
N PRO A 156 -35.76 -19.88 12.12
CA PRO A 156 -36.04 -19.10 13.32
C PRO A 156 -35.60 -17.63 13.18
N ARG A 157 -36.45 -16.70 13.65
CA ARG A 157 -36.17 -15.25 13.64
C ARG A 157 -35.35 -14.86 14.88
N VAL A 158 -34.48 -13.87 14.73
CA VAL A 158 -33.69 -13.28 15.82
C VAL A 158 -33.67 -11.76 15.69
N ASN A 159 -33.72 -11.05 16.80
CA ASN A 159 -33.70 -9.59 16.81
C ASN A 159 -32.42 -9.06 17.45
N VAL A 160 -31.79 -8.09 16.79
CA VAL A 160 -30.70 -7.27 17.35
C VAL A 160 -31.20 -5.84 17.43
N THR A 161 -31.17 -5.23 18.61
CA THR A 161 -31.51 -3.80 18.76
C THR A 161 -30.25 -3.01 19.09
N TYR A 162 -29.90 -2.06 18.23
CA TYR A 162 -28.73 -1.21 18.40
C TYR A 162 -29.01 0.20 17.88
N ASN A 163 -28.53 1.22 18.60
CA ASN A 163 -28.75 2.64 18.27
C ASN A 163 -30.22 3.00 17.96
N GLY A 164 -31.18 2.39 18.66
CA GLY A 164 -32.61 2.65 18.48
C GLY A 164 -33.25 2.01 17.23
N THR A 165 -32.50 1.18 16.50
CA THR A 165 -33.00 0.37 15.39
C THR A 165 -33.02 -1.10 15.77
N THR A 166 -34.13 -1.79 15.51
CA THR A 166 -34.22 -3.25 15.63
C THR A 166 -34.04 -3.89 14.25
N PHE A 167 -33.06 -4.77 14.13
CA PHE A 167 -32.81 -5.61 12.96
C PHE A 167 -33.35 -7.01 13.23
N GLU A 168 -34.38 -7.41 12.51
CA GLU A 168 -34.89 -8.78 12.51
C GLU A 168 -34.12 -9.60 11.48
N GLY A 169 -33.26 -10.49 11.94
CA GLY A 169 -32.57 -11.47 11.12
C GLY A 169 -33.12 -12.86 11.34
N MET A 170 -32.25 -13.84 11.13
CA MET A 170 -32.55 -15.24 11.32
C MET A 170 -31.35 -16.02 11.85
N ARG A 171 -31.59 -17.28 12.18
CA ARG A 171 -30.59 -18.22 12.66
C ARG A 171 -30.65 -19.49 11.83
N ASP A 172 -29.50 -20.03 11.47
CA ASP A 172 -29.37 -21.38 10.91
C ASP A 172 -28.60 -22.30 11.86
N HIS A 173 -28.22 -23.47 11.36
CA HIS A 173 -27.46 -24.46 12.10
C HIS A 173 -26.06 -24.00 12.57
N MET A 174 -25.46 -23.00 11.92
CA MET A 174 -24.05 -22.60 12.08
C MET A 174 -23.86 -21.18 12.62
N ALA A 175 -24.77 -20.24 12.33
CA ALA A 175 -24.62 -18.82 12.62
C ALA A 175 -25.97 -18.05 12.66
N PHE A 176 -25.92 -16.83 13.16
CA PHE A 176 -26.94 -15.81 12.93
C PHE A 176 -26.70 -15.10 11.60
N ARG A 177 -27.78 -14.75 10.90
CA ARG A 177 -27.76 -14.13 9.58
C ARG A 177 -28.67 -12.90 9.54
N PHE A 178 -28.17 -11.81 8.99
CA PHE A 178 -28.93 -10.60 8.72
C PHE A 178 -28.67 -10.19 7.27
N ALA A 179 -29.62 -10.45 6.39
CA ALA A 179 -29.50 -10.26 4.95
C ALA A 179 -30.30 -9.04 4.49
N GLY A 180 -29.77 -8.27 3.53
CA GLY A 180 -30.51 -7.16 2.91
C GLY A 180 -30.62 -5.90 3.78
N ILE A 181 -29.63 -5.61 4.63
CA ILE A 181 -29.61 -4.36 5.39
C ILE A 181 -29.19 -3.21 4.49
N ARG A 182 -30.00 -2.16 4.39
CA ARG A 182 -29.67 -0.97 3.62
C ARG A 182 -28.63 -0.12 4.34
N PHE A 183 -27.53 0.22 3.65
CA PHE A 183 -26.47 1.08 4.22
C PHE A 183 -26.41 2.49 3.59
N ALA A 184 -27.05 2.68 2.44
CA ALA A 184 -27.14 3.96 1.75
C ALA A 184 -28.53 4.19 1.11
N GLN A 185 -28.85 5.44 0.77
CA GLN A 185 -30.04 5.78 -0.01
C GLN A 185 -30.01 5.08 -1.39
N PRO A 186 -31.17 4.70 -1.95
CA PRO A 186 -31.24 4.17 -3.31
C PRO A 186 -30.58 5.14 -4.32
N PRO A 187 -29.57 4.72 -5.08
CA PRO A 187 -28.87 5.59 -6.04
C PRO A 187 -29.67 5.73 -7.37
N THR A 188 -30.96 6.01 -7.26
CA THR A 188 -31.93 6.07 -8.37
C THR A 188 -32.34 7.51 -8.67
N GLY A 189 -32.90 7.75 -9.85
CA GLY A 189 -33.41 9.08 -10.25
C GLY A 189 -32.32 10.15 -10.17
N ASP A 190 -32.55 11.19 -9.37
CA ASP A 190 -31.58 12.29 -9.19
C ASP A 190 -30.28 11.86 -8.49
N LEU A 191 -30.30 10.73 -7.75
CA LEU A 191 -29.11 10.15 -7.11
C LEU A 191 -28.33 9.22 -8.05
N ARG A 192 -28.81 9.00 -9.28
CA ARG A 192 -28.03 8.29 -10.30
C ARG A 192 -26.81 9.13 -10.66
N PHE A 193 -25.63 8.49 -10.72
CA PHE A 193 -24.34 9.16 -10.91
C PHE A 193 -24.08 10.25 -9.85
N GLN A 194 -24.35 9.93 -8.59
CA GLN A 194 -24.02 10.75 -7.42
C GLN A 194 -23.33 9.88 -6.35
N SER A 195 -22.60 10.54 -5.45
CA SER A 195 -22.01 9.89 -4.28
C SER A 195 -23.09 9.27 -3.39
N ALA A 196 -22.80 8.08 -2.85
CA ALA A 196 -23.68 7.37 -1.92
C ALA A 196 -24.05 8.27 -0.74
N GLN A 197 -25.35 8.42 -0.50
CA GLN A 197 -25.85 9.17 0.65
C GLN A 197 -26.13 8.21 1.81
N PRO A 198 -25.78 8.58 3.06
CA PRO A 198 -26.06 7.73 4.21
C PRO A 198 -27.53 7.32 4.32
N TRP A 199 -27.76 6.08 4.72
CA TRP A 199 -29.11 5.63 5.03
C TRP A 199 -29.69 6.40 6.23
N ASN A 200 -30.99 6.67 6.20
CA ASN A 200 -31.65 7.47 7.23
C ASN A 200 -31.87 6.62 8.50
N HIS A 201 -31.06 6.88 9.54
CA HIS A 201 -31.07 6.18 10.83
C HIS A 201 -32.33 6.39 11.69
N THR A 202 -33.39 7.02 11.18
CA THR A 202 -34.65 7.23 11.91
C THR A 202 -35.63 6.06 11.78
N ILE A 203 -35.26 4.99 11.07
CA ILE A 203 -36.11 3.81 10.90
C ILE A 203 -35.98 2.89 12.13
N PRO A 204 -37.04 2.68 12.92
CA PRO A 204 -36.97 1.89 14.15
C PRO A 204 -36.86 0.38 13.90
N TYR A 205 -37.15 -0.10 12.69
CA TYR A 205 -37.23 -1.52 12.37
C TYR A 205 -36.71 -1.83 10.96
N VAL A 206 -35.83 -2.82 10.84
CA VAL A 206 -35.28 -3.34 9.59
C VAL A 206 -35.56 -4.83 9.53
N ASN A 207 -36.28 -5.25 8.49
CA ASN A 207 -36.39 -6.66 8.14
C ASN A 207 -35.13 -7.07 7.37
N ALA A 208 -34.28 -7.86 8.01
CA ALA A 208 -33.02 -8.36 7.47
C ALA A 208 -33.06 -9.89 7.25
N THR A 209 -34.17 -10.39 6.71
CA THR A 209 -34.41 -11.84 6.52
C THR A 209 -34.31 -12.33 5.09
N SER A 210 -34.01 -11.43 4.15
CA SER A 210 -33.91 -11.72 2.72
C SER A 210 -32.84 -10.86 2.09
N TYR A 211 -32.04 -11.42 1.19
CA TYR A 211 -31.03 -10.66 0.45
C TYR A 211 -31.66 -9.50 -0.34
N GLY A 212 -30.97 -8.37 -0.32
CA GLY A 212 -31.31 -7.24 -1.19
C GLY A 212 -30.88 -7.53 -2.64
N PRO A 213 -31.48 -6.84 -3.62
CA PRO A 213 -31.16 -7.04 -5.02
C PRO A 213 -29.70 -6.71 -5.35
N ALA A 214 -29.12 -7.45 -6.30
CA ALA A 214 -27.84 -7.12 -6.90
C ALA A 214 -27.91 -5.78 -7.66
N CYS A 215 -26.77 -5.11 -7.83
CA CYS A 215 -26.72 -3.88 -8.64
C CYS A 215 -26.91 -4.19 -10.12
N LEU A 216 -27.64 -3.33 -10.83
CA LEU A 216 -28.01 -3.56 -12.23
C LEU A 216 -26.79 -3.86 -13.13
N GLN A 217 -26.79 -5.05 -13.75
CA GLN A 217 -25.64 -5.61 -14.46
C GLN A 217 -26.07 -6.70 -15.48
N PHE A 218 -25.16 -7.06 -16.38
CA PHE A 218 -25.20 -8.34 -17.10
C PHE A 218 -24.38 -9.37 -16.34
N GLY A 219 -24.69 -10.66 -16.46
CA GLY A 219 -23.73 -11.66 -16.02
C GLY A 219 -24.21 -13.11 -16.14
N TYR A 220 -23.28 -13.99 -15.79
CA TYR A 220 -23.41 -15.44 -15.71
C TYR A 220 -23.48 -15.83 -14.25
N PHE A 221 -24.56 -16.49 -13.83
CA PHE A 221 -24.80 -16.78 -12.42
C PHE A 221 -25.30 -18.20 -12.23
N ASP A 222 -24.91 -18.76 -11.09
CA ASP A 222 -25.44 -19.93 -10.39
C ASP A 222 -26.17 -20.99 -11.24
N GLY A 223 -25.44 -22.03 -11.67
CA GLY A 223 -26.03 -23.25 -12.23
C GLY A 223 -26.74 -23.12 -13.58
N ASN A 224 -26.85 -21.92 -14.18
CA ASN A 224 -27.48 -21.76 -15.50
C ASN A 224 -26.42 -21.75 -16.61
N SER A 225 -26.26 -22.92 -17.23
CA SER A 225 -25.33 -23.16 -18.34
C SER A 225 -25.48 -22.16 -19.50
N HIS A 226 -24.35 -21.56 -19.89
CA HIS A 226 -24.00 -21.13 -21.25
C HIS A 226 -25.08 -20.54 -22.17
N VAL A 227 -25.85 -19.53 -21.74
CA VAL A 227 -26.62 -18.73 -22.71
C VAL A 227 -26.53 -17.24 -22.40
N LYS A 228 -25.66 -16.53 -23.14
CA LYS A 228 -25.50 -15.06 -23.21
C LYS A 228 -26.80 -14.24 -23.41
N MET A 229 -27.95 -14.90 -23.57
CA MET A 229 -29.21 -14.30 -24.01
C MET A 229 -30.37 -14.40 -23.00
N VAL A 230 -30.19 -15.04 -21.84
CA VAL A 230 -31.30 -15.24 -20.85
C VAL A 230 -31.13 -14.39 -19.58
N ALA A 231 -30.11 -13.52 -19.50
CA ALA A 231 -29.89 -12.63 -18.35
C ALA A 231 -31.07 -11.69 -18.04
N TYR A 232 -31.97 -11.43 -19.00
CA TYR A 232 -33.19 -10.64 -18.80
C TYR A 232 -34.39 -11.45 -18.25
N LEU A 233 -34.37 -12.79 -18.29
CA LEU A 233 -35.54 -13.64 -17.98
C LEU A 233 -35.34 -14.58 -16.78
N SER A 234 -34.11 -14.78 -16.33
CA SER A 234 -33.77 -15.48 -15.10
C SER A 234 -32.81 -14.59 -14.32
N ASP A 235 -33.38 -13.71 -13.49
CA ASP A 235 -32.66 -12.81 -12.60
C ASP A 235 -32.61 -13.44 -11.20
N PRO A 236 -31.61 -14.28 -10.89
CA PRO A 236 -31.56 -15.01 -9.61
C PRO A 236 -31.42 -14.06 -8.40
N TRP A 237 -30.95 -12.82 -8.61
CA TRP A 237 -30.69 -11.86 -7.54
C TRP A 237 -31.56 -10.60 -7.60
N GLY A 238 -32.59 -10.54 -8.46
CA GLY A 238 -33.53 -9.42 -8.51
C GLY A 238 -32.91 -8.06 -8.89
N ASN A 239 -31.86 -8.05 -9.72
CA ASN A 239 -31.09 -6.88 -10.19
C ASN A 239 -31.87 -5.55 -10.23
N SER A 240 -31.33 -4.54 -9.56
CA SER A 240 -31.96 -3.22 -9.46
C SER A 240 -30.90 -2.11 -9.33
N GLU A 241 -31.26 -0.87 -9.68
CA GLU A 241 -30.46 0.30 -9.28
C GLU A 241 -30.55 0.54 -7.77
N ASP A 242 -31.67 0.19 -7.15
CA ASP A 242 -31.81 0.20 -5.70
C ASP A 242 -31.14 -1.05 -5.11
N CYS A 243 -29.81 -1.03 -5.00
CA CYS A 243 -29.01 -2.22 -4.67
C CYS A 243 -28.06 -2.07 -3.47
N LEU A 244 -27.98 -0.91 -2.81
CA LEU A 244 -26.98 -0.64 -1.76
C LEU A 244 -27.34 -1.28 -0.41
N PHE A 245 -27.21 -2.60 -0.37
CA PHE A 245 -27.48 -3.48 0.76
C PHE A 245 -26.23 -4.24 1.21
N LEU A 246 -26.22 -4.66 2.48
CA LEU A 246 -25.20 -5.52 3.07
C LEU A 246 -25.82 -6.68 3.83
N ASN A 247 -25.01 -7.70 4.06
CA ASN A 247 -25.37 -8.95 4.73
C ASN A 247 -24.35 -9.23 5.84
N ILE A 248 -24.80 -9.83 6.95
CA ILE A 248 -23.97 -10.11 8.13
C ILE A 248 -24.18 -11.55 8.56
N TRP A 249 -23.07 -12.24 8.82
CA TRP A 249 -23.04 -13.54 9.48
C TRP A 249 -22.23 -13.41 10.77
N THR A 250 -22.77 -13.89 11.88
CA THR A 250 -22.08 -13.84 13.18
C THR A 250 -22.39 -15.09 14.01
N PRO A 251 -21.39 -15.66 14.71
CA PRO A 251 -21.64 -16.78 15.62
C PRO A 251 -22.24 -16.31 16.97
N HIS A 252 -22.27 -14.99 17.24
CA HIS A 252 -22.58 -14.45 18.56
C HIS A 252 -23.35 -13.12 18.49
N ILE A 253 -24.39 -13.01 19.32
CA ILE A 253 -25.14 -11.77 19.54
C ILE A 253 -24.97 -11.38 21.02
N PRO A 254 -24.39 -10.21 21.32
CA PRO A 254 -24.22 -9.76 22.69
C PRO A 254 -25.54 -9.30 23.31
N SER A 255 -25.62 -9.40 24.64
CA SER A 255 -26.67 -8.72 25.41
C SER A 255 -26.35 -7.24 25.56
N ALA A 256 -27.33 -6.45 26.00
CA ALA A 256 -27.09 -5.06 26.37
C ALA A 256 -26.01 -4.89 27.45
N ASP A 257 -25.89 -5.86 28.37
CA ASP A 257 -24.94 -5.81 29.49
C ASP A 257 -23.55 -6.36 29.11
N SER A 258 -23.46 -7.19 28.07
CA SER A 258 -22.19 -7.78 27.58
C SER A 258 -21.65 -7.13 26.31
N LEU A 259 -22.37 -6.16 25.74
CA LEU A 259 -21.94 -5.39 24.58
C LEU A 259 -20.66 -4.60 24.90
N ASP A 260 -19.56 -4.99 24.27
CA ASP A 260 -18.28 -4.31 24.35
C ASP A 260 -17.72 -4.05 22.94
N PRO A 261 -17.86 -2.82 22.40
CA PRO A 261 -17.34 -2.47 21.08
C PRO A 261 -15.82 -2.62 20.95
N ASP A 262 -15.07 -2.55 22.05
CA ASP A 262 -13.60 -2.59 22.01
C ASP A 262 -13.06 -4.02 22.06
N ASN A 263 -13.84 -4.97 22.59
CA ASN A 263 -13.49 -6.39 22.72
C ASN A 263 -14.45 -7.32 21.97
N GLY A 264 -15.19 -6.82 20.97
CA GLY A 264 -15.98 -7.64 20.05
C GLY A 264 -15.13 -8.55 19.17
N LYS A 265 -15.77 -9.39 18.36
CA LYS A 265 -15.09 -10.29 17.41
C LYS A 265 -14.50 -9.50 16.23
N PRO A 266 -13.38 -9.93 15.63
CA PRO A 266 -12.88 -9.32 14.40
C PRO A 266 -13.95 -9.34 13.29
N VAL A 267 -13.97 -8.30 12.48
CA VAL A 267 -14.93 -8.14 11.38
C VAL A 267 -14.20 -8.31 10.06
N MET A 268 -14.61 -9.29 9.26
CA MET A 268 -14.11 -9.53 7.91
C MET A 268 -15.13 -9.01 6.89
N VAL A 269 -14.76 -8.01 6.11
CA VAL A 269 -15.65 -7.31 5.16
C VAL A 269 -15.27 -7.67 3.74
N TRP A 270 -16.12 -8.47 3.10
CA TRP A 270 -15.95 -8.99 1.76
C TRP A 270 -16.34 -7.96 0.69
N ILE A 271 -15.45 -7.79 -0.28
CA ILE A 271 -15.67 -7.00 -1.50
C ILE A 271 -15.56 -7.96 -2.68
N TYR A 272 -16.70 -8.24 -3.32
CA TYR A 272 -16.74 -9.20 -4.44
C TYR A 272 -16.00 -8.68 -5.68
N GLY A 273 -15.52 -9.61 -6.50
CA GLY A 273 -14.94 -9.36 -7.83
C GLY A 273 -15.97 -9.34 -8.95
N GLY A 274 -15.53 -9.51 -10.20
CA GLY A 274 -16.40 -9.44 -11.39
C GLY A 274 -16.04 -8.31 -12.38
N GLY A 275 -14.75 -7.95 -12.43
CA GLY A 275 -14.21 -7.01 -13.42
C GLY A 275 -14.85 -5.62 -13.40
N ASP A 276 -15.36 -5.18 -12.25
CA ASP A 276 -16.13 -3.93 -12.09
C ASP A 276 -17.39 -3.84 -12.99
N THR A 277 -17.86 -4.96 -13.52
CA THR A 277 -19.04 -5.02 -14.43
C THR A 277 -20.21 -5.82 -13.85
N GLN A 278 -19.91 -6.78 -12.98
CA GLN A 278 -20.86 -7.71 -12.38
C GLN A 278 -20.40 -8.17 -10.97
N GLY A 279 -21.22 -8.96 -10.29
CA GLY A 279 -21.04 -9.46 -8.92
C GLY A 279 -22.17 -9.05 -7.97
N SER A 280 -22.38 -9.82 -6.90
CA SER A 280 -23.43 -9.57 -5.90
C SER A 280 -23.01 -10.04 -4.52
N ALA A 281 -23.27 -9.23 -3.48
CA ALA A 281 -23.03 -9.61 -2.08
C ALA A 281 -23.91 -10.77 -1.59
N ALA A 282 -24.93 -11.17 -2.38
CA ALA A 282 -25.83 -12.28 -2.12
C ALA A 282 -25.37 -13.61 -2.77
N ASP A 283 -24.24 -13.64 -3.46
CA ASP A 283 -23.72 -14.87 -4.07
C ASP A 283 -23.33 -15.89 -2.99
N SER A 284 -23.85 -17.11 -3.13
CA SER A 284 -23.68 -18.20 -2.17
C SER A 284 -22.24 -18.73 -2.12
N THR A 285 -21.41 -18.42 -3.13
CA THR A 285 -19.98 -18.77 -3.18
C THR A 285 -19.24 -18.24 -1.96
N PHE A 286 -19.66 -17.08 -1.45
CA PHE A 286 -19.06 -16.43 -0.29
C PHE A 286 -20.08 -16.22 0.84
N ASP A 287 -20.97 -17.21 1.03
CA ASP A 287 -21.76 -17.31 2.25
C ASP A 287 -20.86 -17.32 3.49
N GLY A 288 -21.08 -16.37 4.40
CA GLY A 288 -20.18 -16.13 5.52
C GLY A 288 -20.28 -17.12 6.68
N ALA A 289 -21.27 -18.02 6.73
CA ALA A 289 -21.55 -18.80 7.95
C ALA A 289 -20.43 -19.79 8.32
N SER A 290 -19.81 -20.43 7.32
CA SER A 290 -18.72 -21.38 7.56
C SER A 290 -17.46 -20.68 8.07
N LEU A 291 -17.05 -19.60 7.41
CA LEU A 291 -15.93 -18.77 7.87
C LEU A 291 -16.20 -18.15 9.26
N ALA A 292 -17.40 -17.63 9.50
CA ALA A 292 -17.79 -17.02 10.78
C ALA A 292 -17.72 -18.03 11.94
N SER A 293 -18.28 -19.22 11.77
CA SER A 293 -18.31 -20.28 12.79
C SER A 293 -16.93 -20.88 13.06
N ARG A 294 -16.13 -21.12 12.02
CA ARG A 294 -14.79 -21.70 12.15
C ARG A 294 -13.77 -20.74 12.76
N SER A 295 -13.74 -19.51 12.25
CA SER A 295 -12.71 -18.53 12.60
C SER A 295 -13.10 -17.60 13.75
N ASP A 296 -14.31 -17.76 14.30
CA ASP A 296 -14.86 -16.92 15.37
C ASP A 296 -14.84 -15.41 15.02
N VAL A 297 -15.34 -15.08 13.82
CA VAL A 297 -15.37 -13.73 13.25
C VAL A 297 -16.78 -13.33 12.86
N VAL A 298 -17.01 -12.02 12.71
CA VAL A 298 -18.19 -11.50 12.00
C VAL A 298 -17.83 -11.33 10.54
N VAL A 299 -18.62 -11.90 9.63
CA VAL A 299 -18.43 -11.73 8.18
C VAL A 299 -19.50 -10.76 7.68
N VAL A 300 -19.08 -9.79 6.87
CA VAL A 300 -19.97 -8.83 6.21
C VAL A 300 -19.71 -8.85 4.71
N SER A 301 -20.75 -8.92 3.89
CA SER A 301 -20.65 -8.66 2.45
C SER A 301 -21.56 -7.48 2.08
N PHE A 302 -21.22 -6.69 1.06
CA PHE A 302 -22.04 -5.56 0.66
C PHE A 302 -21.99 -5.29 -0.85
N ASN A 303 -23.10 -4.78 -1.39
CA ASN A 303 -23.22 -4.37 -2.78
C ASN A 303 -22.61 -3.00 -3.02
N TYR A 304 -21.99 -2.84 -4.18
CA TYR A 304 -21.54 -1.55 -4.70
C TYR A 304 -21.90 -1.45 -6.18
N ARG A 305 -22.18 -0.24 -6.67
CA ARG A 305 -22.52 -0.05 -8.08
C ARG A 305 -21.36 -0.45 -8.98
N VAL A 306 -21.67 -1.16 -10.05
CA VAL A 306 -20.74 -1.64 -11.09
C VAL A 306 -21.05 -0.95 -12.42
N ASN A 307 -20.24 -1.23 -13.45
CA ASN A 307 -20.38 -0.77 -14.84
C ASN A 307 -20.65 0.75 -14.94
N ILE A 308 -21.44 1.21 -15.93
CA ILE A 308 -21.81 2.61 -16.09
C ILE A 308 -22.38 3.24 -14.81
N PHE A 309 -23.14 2.49 -14.00
CA PHE A 309 -23.78 3.03 -12.80
C PHE A 309 -22.76 3.39 -11.71
N GLY A 310 -21.64 2.65 -11.63
CA GLY A 310 -20.60 2.84 -10.62
C GLY A 310 -19.40 3.68 -11.08
N LEU A 311 -19.07 3.63 -12.37
CA LEU A 311 -17.77 4.11 -12.88
C LEU A 311 -17.85 5.14 -14.01
N LEU A 312 -19.05 5.57 -14.44
CA LEU A 312 -19.14 6.53 -15.54
C LEU A 312 -18.41 7.84 -15.24
N ALA A 313 -17.34 8.06 -16.02
CA ALA A 313 -16.52 9.25 -15.98
C ALA A 313 -16.44 9.87 -17.37
N LEU A 314 -16.84 11.14 -17.48
CA LEU A 314 -16.68 11.98 -18.65
C LEU A 314 -15.90 13.21 -18.18
N ASN A 315 -14.81 13.56 -18.85
CA ASN A 315 -13.92 14.66 -18.46
C ASN A 315 -14.59 16.04 -18.71
N ASP A 316 -15.73 16.26 -18.07
CA ASP A 316 -16.64 17.39 -18.24
C ASP A 316 -17.01 18.08 -16.91
N GLY A 317 -16.41 17.62 -15.80
CA GLY A 317 -16.56 18.20 -14.46
C GLY A 317 -17.86 17.83 -13.73
N GLU A 318 -18.80 17.14 -14.38
CA GLU A 318 -20.09 16.77 -13.81
C GLU A 318 -20.21 15.27 -13.55
N LEU A 319 -19.81 14.45 -14.52
CA LEU A 319 -19.82 12.99 -14.39
C LEU A 319 -18.41 12.51 -14.11
N ASN A 320 -17.96 12.60 -12.86
CA ASN A 320 -16.54 12.44 -12.50
C ASN A 320 -16.11 10.99 -12.15
N GLY A 321 -17.01 10.02 -12.26
CA GLY A 321 -16.75 8.62 -11.88
C GLY A 321 -16.69 8.39 -10.36
N ASN A 322 -16.04 7.30 -9.95
CA ASN A 322 -15.81 6.92 -8.55
C ASN A 322 -17.07 6.72 -7.67
N TYR A 323 -18.27 6.63 -8.23
CA TYR A 323 -19.49 6.40 -7.44
C TYR A 323 -19.44 5.09 -6.66
N MET A 324 -18.87 4.04 -7.27
CA MET A 324 -18.60 2.75 -6.61
C MET A 324 -17.72 2.90 -5.36
N MET A 325 -16.75 3.83 -5.37
CA MET A 325 -15.85 4.06 -4.24
C MET A 325 -16.63 4.66 -3.08
N THR A 326 -17.55 5.57 -3.39
CA THR A 326 -18.43 6.17 -2.37
C THR A 326 -19.37 5.15 -1.75
N ASP A 327 -19.84 4.15 -2.52
CA ASP A 327 -20.65 3.04 -2.01
C ASP A 327 -19.86 2.21 -1.00
N LYS A 328 -18.63 1.82 -1.35
CA LYS A 328 -17.71 1.07 -0.47
C LYS A 328 -17.40 1.83 0.82
N ILE A 329 -17.08 3.12 0.72
CA ILE A 329 -16.81 3.98 1.88
C ILE A 329 -18.06 4.09 2.77
N GLN A 330 -19.24 4.24 2.18
CA GLN A 330 -20.47 4.38 2.94
C GLN A 330 -20.85 3.07 3.65
N ALA A 331 -20.61 1.91 3.03
CA ALA A 331 -20.75 0.61 3.69
C ALA A 331 -19.80 0.47 4.89
N LEU A 332 -18.52 0.84 4.73
CA LEU A 332 -17.54 0.81 5.82
C LEU A 332 -17.89 1.76 6.97
N ARG A 333 -18.39 2.97 6.66
CA ARG A 333 -18.90 3.90 7.69
C ARG A 333 -20.12 3.33 8.41
N TRP A 334 -21.03 2.65 7.70
CA TRP A 334 -22.15 1.95 8.34
C TRP A 334 -21.65 0.83 9.27
N ILE A 335 -20.69 0.02 8.82
CA ILE A 335 -20.09 -1.07 9.62
C ILE A 335 -19.47 -0.48 10.89
N ARG A 336 -18.64 0.57 10.74
CA ARG A 336 -18.01 1.26 11.87
C ARG A 336 -19.02 1.74 12.91
N GLN A 337 -20.21 2.16 12.48
CA GLN A 337 -21.26 2.69 13.34
C GLN A 337 -22.15 1.63 13.99
N ASN A 338 -22.33 0.45 13.36
CA ASN A 338 -23.40 -0.49 13.73
C ASN A 338 -22.92 -1.91 14.10
N ILE A 339 -21.73 -2.32 13.67
CA ILE A 339 -21.31 -3.74 13.75
C ILE A 339 -21.18 -4.27 15.18
N ALA A 340 -20.99 -3.38 16.15
CA ALA A 340 -20.97 -3.73 17.57
C ALA A 340 -22.26 -4.44 18.01
N GLY A 341 -23.43 -4.00 17.52
CA GLY A 341 -24.72 -4.65 17.83
C GLY A 341 -24.80 -6.12 17.37
N PHE A 342 -23.98 -6.49 16.37
CA PHE A 342 -23.91 -7.84 15.82
C PHE A 342 -22.72 -8.65 16.39
N GLY A 343 -22.12 -8.16 17.49
CA GLY A 343 -20.99 -8.82 18.17
C GLY A 343 -19.61 -8.55 17.57
N GLY A 344 -19.53 -7.66 16.57
CA GLY A 344 -18.27 -7.31 15.90
C GLY A 344 -17.53 -6.14 16.55
N ASN A 345 -16.23 -6.09 16.38
CA ASN A 345 -15.38 -5.01 16.84
C ASN A 345 -15.21 -3.97 15.72
N PRO A 346 -15.85 -2.79 15.81
CA PRO A 346 -15.71 -1.73 14.81
C PRO A 346 -14.28 -1.20 14.65
N LYS A 347 -13.38 -1.46 15.60
CA LYS A 347 -11.96 -1.12 15.51
C LYS A 347 -11.16 -2.22 14.84
N ASN A 348 -11.53 -3.50 14.94
CA ASN A 348 -10.80 -4.60 14.31
C ASN A 348 -11.46 -5.07 13.01
N VAL A 349 -11.43 -4.21 11.99
CA VAL A 349 -12.03 -4.46 10.68
C VAL A 349 -10.95 -4.81 9.65
N THR A 350 -11.16 -5.92 8.95
CA THR A 350 -10.33 -6.42 7.86
C THR A 350 -11.14 -6.39 6.58
N ILE A 351 -10.74 -5.57 5.61
CA ILE A 351 -11.32 -5.61 4.27
C ILE A 351 -10.63 -6.70 3.46
N PHE A 352 -11.38 -7.49 2.71
CA PHE A 352 -10.81 -8.50 1.83
C PHE A 352 -11.63 -8.64 0.55
N GLY A 353 -10.95 -8.92 -0.56
CA GLY A 353 -11.62 -9.03 -1.84
C GLY A 353 -10.77 -9.78 -2.85
N GLN A 354 -11.46 -10.28 -3.87
CA GLN A 354 -10.86 -11.06 -4.95
C GLN A 354 -11.04 -10.35 -6.30
N SER A 355 -10.04 -10.44 -7.19
CA SER A 355 -10.08 -9.83 -8.53
C SER A 355 -10.27 -8.30 -8.49
N ALA A 356 -11.31 -7.77 -9.13
CA ALA A 356 -11.74 -6.37 -8.99
C ALA A 356 -12.03 -5.96 -7.54
N GLY A 357 -12.50 -6.90 -6.69
CA GLY A 357 -12.64 -6.69 -5.25
C GLY A 357 -11.29 -6.59 -4.54
N GLY A 358 -10.28 -7.36 -4.98
CA GLY A 358 -8.90 -7.21 -4.49
C GLY A 358 -8.26 -5.88 -4.93
N SER A 359 -8.53 -5.46 -6.16
CA SER A 359 -8.16 -4.13 -6.66
C SER A 359 -8.84 -3.02 -5.85
N SER A 360 -10.11 -3.23 -5.47
CA SER A 360 -10.86 -2.31 -4.60
C SER A 360 -10.26 -2.20 -3.19
N VAL A 361 -9.66 -3.27 -2.66
CA VAL A 361 -8.91 -3.20 -1.40
C VAL A 361 -7.70 -2.27 -1.56
N ASN A 362 -6.95 -2.37 -2.66
CA ASN A 362 -5.85 -1.44 -2.94
C ASN A 362 -6.33 0.02 -3.08
N ASP A 363 -7.47 0.23 -3.76
CA ASP A 363 -8.06 1.56 -3.92
C ASP A 363 -8.45 2.17 -2.56
N LEU A 364 -9.09 1.38 -1.68
CA LEU A 364 -9.46 1.84 -0.33
C LEU A 364 -8.22 2.12 0.53
N ILE A 365 -7.18 1.28 0.48
CA ILE A 365 -5.93 1.51 1.21
C ILE A 365 -5.31 2.84 0.77
N THR A 366 -5.29 3.13 -0.53
CA THR A 366 -4.67 4.34 -1.09
C THR A 366 -5.58 5.57 -1.12
N CYS A 367 -6.85 5.43 -0.75
CA CYS A 367 -7.87 6.47 -0.81
C CYS A 367 -7.57 7.64 0.15
N PRO A 368 -7.25 8.86 -0.36
CA PRO A 368 -6.95 10.03 0.48
C PRO A 368 -8.14 10.48 1.33
N ALA A 369 -9.36 10.40 0.80
CA ALA A 369 -10.57 10.92 1.42
C ALA A 369 -10.91 10.31 2.79
N ILE A 370 -10.39 9.11 3.10
CA ILE A 370 -10.68 8.38 4.34
C ILE A 370 -9.46 8.20 5.24
N ILE A 371 -8.30 8.79 4.90
CA ILE A 371 -7.12 8.75 5.74
C ILE A 371 -7.44 9.39 7.10
N GLY A 372 -7.29 8.61 8.17
CA GLY A 372 -7.57 9.04 9.54
C GLY A 372 -9.01 8.79 10.03
N GLU A 373 -9.88 8.18 9.21
CA GLU A 373 -11.21 7.73 9.69
C GLU A 373 -11.16 6.38 10.43
N ASP A 374 -10.03 5.65 10.35
CA ASP A 374 -9.80 4.35 10.98
C ASP A 374 -10.92 3.32 10.69
N LEU A 375 -11.40 3.29 9.45
CA LEU A 375 -12.48 2.41 9.00
C LEU A 375 -12.07 0.93 8.92
N PHE A 376 -10.77 0.65 8.73
CA PHE A 376 -10.19 -0.68 8.70
C PHE A 376 -8.73 -0.66 9.15
N GLN A 377 -8.23 -1.80 9.63
CA GLN A 377 -6.84 -1.97 10.08
C GLN A 377 -6.05 -2.98 9.26
N ASN A 378 -6.73 -3.91 8.58
CA ASN A 378 -6.10 -4.94 7.77
C ASN A 378 -6.74 -5.01 6.38
N GLY A 379 -5.96 -5.41 5.38
CA GLY A 379 -6.41 -5.64 4.01
C GLY A 379 -5.93 -7.00 3.49
N ILE A 380 -6.81 -7.78 2.84
CA ILE A 380 -6.42 -8.98 2.09
C ILE A 380 -6.73 -8.78 0.59
N VAL A 381 -5.69 -8.84 -0.23
CA VAL A 381 -5.74 -8.64 -1.68
C VAL A 381 -5.57 -9.98 -2.39
N GLN A 382 -6.67 -10.58 -2.86
CA GLN A 382 -6.65 -11.86 -3.57
C GLN A 382 -6.72 -11.62 -5.08
N SER A 383 -5.64 -11.93 -5.82
CA SER A 383 -5.58 -11.76 -7.28
C SER A 383 -5.94 -10.35 -7.76
N GLY A 384 -5.55 -9.33 -7.00
CA GLY A 384 -5.87 -7.92 -7.25
C GLY A 384 -4.68 -7.12 -7.77
N LYS A 385 -4.93 -6.15 -8.65
CA LYS A 385 -3.92 -5.26 -9.25
C LYS A 385 -4.30 -3.78 -9.11
N SER A 386 -3.53 -2.89 -9.74
CA SER A 386 -3.92 -1.49 -9.90
C SER A 386 -4.91 -1.36 -11.06
N ASN A 387 -6.07 -0.72 -10.84
CA ASN A 387 -7.08 -0.47 -11.89
C ASN A 387 -7.51 1.00 -11.94
N VAL A 388 -6.51 1.89 -11.98
CA VAL A 388 -6.70 3.35 -11.90
C VAL A 388 -6.35 4.02 -13.24
N ALA A 389 -7.09 5.05 -13.64
CA ALA A 389 -6.82 5.83 -14.85
C ALA A 389 -7.14 7.32 -14.65
N THR A 390 -6.60 8.21 -15.50
CA THR A 390 -6.98 9.62 -15.50
C THR A 390 -8.40 9.81 -16.04
N ALA A 391 -9.03 10.94 -15.72
CA ALA A 391 -10.36 11.28 -16.23
C ALA A 391 -10.41 11.31 -17.76
N GLU A 392 -9.34 11.77 -18.43
CA GLU A 392 -9.22 11.77 -19.89
C GLU A 392 -9.28 10.36 -20.46
N VAL A 393 -8.53 9.42 -19.87
CA VAL A 393 -8.47 8.03 -20.34
C VAL A 393 -9.82 7.35 -20.12
N ALA A 394 -10.41 7.48 -18.94
CA ALA A 394 -11.73 6.90 -18.64
C ALA A 394 -12.81 7.47 -19.58
N ALA A 395 -12.81 8.79 -19.82
CA ALA A 395 -13.74 9.44 -20.73
C ALA A 395 -13.57 8.96 -22.18
N ALA A 396 -12.34 8.74 -22.65
CA ALA A 396 -12.07 8.27 -24.01
C ALA A 396 -12.73 6.91 -24.33
N TYR A 397 -12.85 6.03 -23.33
CA TYR A 397 -13.53 4.74 -23.49
C TYR A 397 -15.06 4.85 -23.49
N ALA A 398 -15.63 5.72 -22.64
CA ALA A 398 -17.08 5.81 -22.49
C ALA A 398 -17.76 6.78 -23.49
N GLN A 399 -17.13 7.93 -23.77
CA GLN A 399 -17.73 9.04 -24.50
C GLN A 399 -18.28 8.68 -25.90
N PRO A 400 -17.60 7.89 -26.75
CA PRO A 400 -18.12 7.54 -28.08
C PRO A 400 -19.45 6.77 -28.06
N TYR A 401 -19.74 6.06 -26.96
CA TYR A 401 -20.99 5.33 -26.78
C TYR A 401 -22.07 6.21 -26.17
N ILE A 402 -21.69 7.09 -25.23
CA ILE A 402 -22.60 8.04 -24.57
C ILE A 402 -23.16 9.07 -25.56
N GLU A 403 -22.33 9.62 -26.45
CA GLU A 403 -22.73 10.69 -27.36
C GLU A 403 -23.79 10.26 -28.39
N LYS A 404 -23.97 8.96 -28.61
CA LYS A 404 -25.04 8.40 -29.45
C LYS A 404 -26.42 8.62 -28.85
N PHE A 405 -26.53 8.73 -27.53
CA PHE A 405 -27.78 8.91 -26.80
C PHE A 405 -27.92 10.33 -26.23
N CYS A 406 -26.84 10.87 -25.67
CA CYS A 406 -26.81 12.17 -24.99
C CYS A 406 -25.64 13.03 -25.50
N ASN A 407 -25.85 13.75 -26.60
CA ASN A 407 -24.84 14.56 -27.27
C ASN A 407 -24.59 15.96 -26.66
N GLY A 408 -25.33 16.33 -25.61
CA GLY A 408 -25.09 17.58 -24.85
C GLY A 408 -23.74 17.56 -24.13
N THR A 409 -23.44 18.59 -23.34
CA THR A 409 -22.20 18.66 -22.52
C THR A 409 -22.52 18.81 -21.03
N ALA A 410 -21.62 18.33 -20.16
CA ALA A 410 -21.66 18.53 -18.71
C ALA A 410 -23.08 18.31 -18.13
N THR A 411 -23.68 19.33 -17.51
CA THR A 411 -24.98 19.24 -16.83
C THR A 411 -26.12 18.81 -17.77
N GLN A 412 -26.11 19.23 -19.04
CA GLN A 412 -27.12 18.81 -20.03
C GLN A 412 -27.02 17.31 -20.33
N ARG A 413 -25.79 16.81 -20.46
CA ARG A 413 -25.52 15.39 -20.69
C ARG A 413 -25.89 14.56 -19.46
N ALA A 414 -25.49 14.99 -18.28
CA ALA A 414 -25.85 14.33 -17.02
C ALA A 414 -27.37 14.26 -16.83
N SER A 415 -28.10 15.35 -17.10
CA SER A 415 -29.56 15.37 -17.03
C SER A 415 -30.20 14.40 -18.05
N CYS A 416 -29.68 14.37 -19.28
CA CYS A 416 -30.12 13.42 -20.31
C CYS A 416 -29.91 11.97 -19.84
N LEU A 417 -28.72 11.62 -19.36
CA LEU A 417 -28.38 10.27 -18.91
C LEU A 417 -29.20 9.83 -17.68
N ARG A 418 -29.48 10.73 -16.74
CA ARG A 418 -30.39 10.46 -15.61
C ARG A 418 -31.83 10.22 -16.05
N SER A 419 -32.25 10.80 -17.18
CA SER A 419 -33.61 10.62 -17.72
C SER A 419 -33.77 9.35 -18.56
N LEU A 420 -32.69 8.69 -18.97
CA LEU A 420 -32.75 7.45 -19.74
C LEU A 420 -33.28 6.28 -18.87
N PRO A 421 -33.99 5.30 -19.47
CA PRO A 421 -34.26 4.03 -18.82
C PRO A 421 -32.96 3.35 -18.38
N ALA A 422 -32.99 2.65 -17.25
CA ALA A 422 -31.82 1.99 -16.69
C ALA A 422 -31.27 0.90 -17.64
N GLU A 423 -32.18 0.21 -18.35
CA GLU A 423 -31.86 -0.80 -19.34
C GLU A 423 -31.06 -0.21 -20.52
N THR A 424 -31.38 1.01 -20.93
CA THR A 424 -30.63 1.71 -21.99
C THR A 424 -29.20 2.01 -21.54
N LEU A 425 -29.01 2.41 -20.29
CA LEU A 425 -27.67 2.64 -19.71
C LEU A 425 -26.90 1.32 -19.57
N LEU A 426 -27.58 0.27 -19.12
CA LEU A 426 -26.99 -1.05 -19.01
C LEU A 426 -26.52 -1.55 -20.39
N ASP A 427 -27.34 -1.45 -21.44
CA ASP A 427 -26.98 -1.83 -22.81
C ASP A 427 -25.75 -1.06 -23.34
N ILE A 428 -25.56 0.21 -22.95
CA ILE A 428 -24.34 0.97 -23.28
C ILE A 428 -23.10 0.27 -22.69
N SER A 429 -23.20 -0.26 -21.48
CA SER A 429 -22.12 -0.97 -20.79
C SER A 429 -21.67 -2.26 -21.50
N ASN A 430 -22.50 -2.85 -22.37
CA ASN A 430 -22.19 -4.09 -23.09
C ASN A 430 -21.21 -3.92 -24.27
N ASN A 431 -20.74 -2.70 -24.55
CA ASN A 431 -19.90 -2.40 -25.73
C ASN A 431 -18.39 -2.51 -25.45
N SER A 432 -17.97 -3.46 -24.60
CA SER A 432 -16.56 -3.68 -24.23
C SER A 432 -15.85 -2.43 -23.68
N ILE A 433 -16.57 -1.60 -22.91
CA ILE A 433 -16.01 -0.41 -22.26
C ILE A 433 -15.14 -0.87 -21.09
N SER A 434 -13.90 -0.36 -21.03
CA SER A 434 -13.04 -0.52 -19.85
C SER A 434 -13.43 0.47 -18.76
N TRP A 435 -13.70 -0.04 -17.57
CA TRP A 435 -14.07 0.74 -16.40
C TRP A 435 -12.86 0.87 -15.44
N TYR A 436 -12.65 2.08 -14.94
CA TYR A 436 -11.50 2.41 -14.09
C TYR A 436 -11.94 3.24 -12.88
N THR A 437 -11.22 3.08 -11.77
CA THR A 437 -11.18 4.09 -10.71
C THR A 437 -10.47 5.33 -11.28
N VAL A 438 -11.09 6.51 -11.15
CA VAL A 438 -10.60 7.75 -11.75
C VAL A 438 -9.67 8.50 -10.78
N ILE A 439 -8.53 8.96 -11.27
CA ILE A 439 -7.65 9.89 -10.54
C ILE A 439 -8.32 11.26 -10.48
N ASP A 440 -8.87 11.60 -9.31
CA ASP A 440 -9.63 12.83 -9.06
C ASP A 440 -9.01 13.71 -7.94
N GLY A 441 -7.92 13.25 -7.32
CA GLY A 441 -7.27 13.94 -6.21
C GLY A 441 -7.98 13.78 -4.85
N HIS A 442 -9.17 13.18 -4.82
CA HIS A 442 -10.00 13.04 -3.62
C HIS A 442 -10.16 11.57 -3.21
N TYR A 443 -10.81 10.75 -4.04
CA TYR A 443 -10.98 9.32 -3.81
C TYR A 443 -9.77 8.53 -4.33
N SER A 444 -9.14 8.99 -5.40
CA SER A 444 -7.86 8.47 -5.89
C SER A 444 -6.94 9.63 -6.25
N ALA A 445 -5.80 9.74 -5.57
CA ALA A 445 -4.86 10.84 -5.80
C ALA A 445 -3.85 10.59 -6.92
N ASP A 446 -3.55 9.32 -7.21
CA ASP A 446 -2.57 8.91 -8.21
C ASP A 446 -2.72 7.40 -8.46
N TYR A 447 -1.96 6.83 -9.39
CA TYR A 447 -1.82 5.39 -9.54
C TYR A 447 -1.39 4.73 -8.21
N THR A 448 -1.93 3.54 -7.94
CA THR A 448 -1.73 2.82 -6.67
C THR A 448 -0.23 2.59 -6.37
N GLN A 449 0.57 2.27 -7.39
CA GLN A 449 2.02 2.10 -7.28
C GLN A 449 2.69 3.40 -6.81
N ALA A 450 2.29 4.56 -7.36
CA ALA A 450 2.82 5.85 -6.96
C ALA A 450 2.43 6.18 -5.52
N ARG A 451 1.17 5.89 -5.12
CA ARG A 451 0.70 6.07 -3.74
C ARG A 451 1.47 5.22 -2.75
N TYR A 452 1.70 3.93 -3.05
CA TYR A 452 2.54 3.07 -2.21
C TYR A 452 3.98 3.59 -2.14
N ALA A 453 4.57 4.02 -3.26
CA ALA A 453 5.94 4.55 -3.29
C ALA A 453 6.16 5.78 -2.39
N LEU A 454 5.12 6.58 -2.12
CA LEU A 454 5.19 7.72 -1.22
C LEU A 454 5.36 7.32 0.26
N GLY A 455 5.06 6.06 0.61
CA GLY A 455 5.22 5.48 1.95
C GLY A 455 4.00 5.67 2.85
N ALA A 456 4.10 5.13 4.07
CA ALA A 456 2.98 4.96 5.00
C ALA A 456 2.17 6.23 5.30
N GLN A 457 2.79 7.42 5.32
CA GLN A 457 2.06 8.66 5.65
C GLN A 457 1.07 9.13 4.57
N TYR A 458 1.06 8.50 3.38
CA TYR A 458 0.18 8.85 2.27
C TYR A 458 -0.90 7.81 1.98
N ILE A 459 -1.01 6.78 2.82
CA ILE A 459 -2.04 5.74 2.70
C ILE A 459 -2.69 5.47 4.06
N ASN A 460 -3.78 4.71 4.07
CA ASN A 460 -4.38 4.22 5.30
C ASN A 460 -3.41 3.25 6.00
N SER A 461 -3.27 3.39 7.31
CA SER A 461 -2.28 2.63 8.09
C SER A 461 -2.73 1.20 8.34
N VAL A 462 -2.28 0.26 7.49
CA VAL A 462 -2.79 -1.13 7.47
C VAL A 462 -1.72 -2.22 7.52
N ASN A 463 -2.11 -3.40 7.97
CA ASN A 463 -1.43 -4.67 7.65
C ASN A 463 -1.99 -5.23 6.33
N VAL A 464 -1.15 -5.84 5.49
CA VAL A 464 -1.57 -6.39 4.20
C VAL A 464 -1.17 -7.86 4.04
N LEU A 465 -2.14 -8.69 3.67
CA LEU A 465 -1.95 -10.03 3.13
C LEU A 465 -2.31 -9.97 1.64
N THR A 466 -1.46 -10.48 0.75
CA THR A 466 -1.69 -10.43 -0.69
C THR A 466 -1.26 -11.73 -1.34
N GLY A 467 -1.89 -12.11 -2.45
CA GLY A 467 -1.43 -13.25 -3.21
C GLY A 467 -2.25 -13.52 -4.46
N ASN A 468 -1.80 -14.52 -5.22
CA ASN A 468 -2.37 -14.87 -6.51
C ASN A 468 -2.54 -16.40 -6.63
N MET A 469 -3.34 -16.80 -7.60
CA MET A 469 -3.36 -18.15 -8.16
C MET A 469 -2.24 -18.28 -9.20
N LEU A 470 -1.80 -19.51 -9.47
CA LEU A 470 -0.63 -19.72 -10.33
C LEU A 470 -0.94 -19.51 -11.83
N GLU A 471 -2.12 -19.92 -12.30
CA GLU A 471 -2.52 -19.85 -13.71
C GLU A 471 -3.87 -19.13 -13.88
N GLU A 472 -3.93 -17.91 -13.35
CA GLU A 472 -5.10 -17.02 -13.33
C GLU A 472 -5.81 -16.94 -14.69
N TYR A 473 -5.03 -16.76 -15.77
CA TYR A 473 -5.58 -16.43 -17.08
C TYR A 473 -6.34 -17.57 -17.73
N GLN A 474 -6.19 -18.80 -17.24
CA GLN A 474 -6.90 -19.95 -17.78
C GLN A 474 -8.42 -19.68 -17.75
N SER A 475 -8.96 -19.33 -16.58
CA SER A 475 -10.39 -19.07 -16.45
C SER A 475 -10.78 -17.66 -16.88
N LEU A 476 -9.87 -16.67 -16.77
CA LEU A 476 -10.11 -15.30 -17.27
C LEU A 476 -10.25 -15.23 -18.79
N ALA A 477 -9.54 -16.10 -19.53
CA ALA A 477 -9.72 -16.23 -20.98
C ALA A 477 -11.10 -16.80 -21.34
N THR A 478 -11.84 -17.38 -20.39
CA THR A 478 -13.11 -18.07 -20.63
C THR A 478 -12.98 -19.15 -21.71
N THR A 479 -13.48 -18.88 -22.91
CA THR A 479 -13.37 -19.73 -24.10
C THR A 479 -12.64 -19.04 -25.26
N THR A 480 -12.09 -17.83 -25.06
CA THR A 480 -11.34 -17.10 -26.10
C THR A 480 -10.06 -17.85 -26.47
N LEU A 481 -9.38 -18.43 -25.47
CA LEU A 481 -8.35 -19.45 -25.67
C LEU A 481 -8.96 -20.85 -25.55
N TRP A 482 -8.48 -21.81 -26.36
CA TRP A 482 -8.93 -23.21 -26.31
C TRP A 482 -7.77 -24.22 -26.28
N PRO A 483 -7.92 -25.37 -25.58
CA PRO A 483 -6.81 -26.30 -25.35
C PRO A 483 -6.15 -26.87 -26.61
N SER A 484 -6.89 -27.05 -27.69
CA SER A 484 -6.37 -27.58 -28.96
C SER A 484 -5.75 -26.54 -29.89
N MET A 485 -5.57 -25.29 -29.43
CA MET A 485 -4.93 -24.23 -30.20
C MET A 485 -3.46 -24.57 -30.51
N SER A 486 -3.04 -24.28 -31.74
CA SER A 486 -1.70 -24.60 -32.24
C SER A 486 -0.97 -23.42 -32.89
N ASN A 487 -1.63 -22.27 -33.05
CA ASN A 487 -1.04 -21.06 -33.60
C ASN A 487 -0.79 -20.03 -32.50
N PHE A 488 0.47 -19.80 -32.15
CA PHE A 488 0.82 -18.86 -31.09
C PHE A 488 0.54 -17.41 -31.47
N SER A 489 0.68 -17.03 -32.75
CA SER A 489 0.38 -15.67 -33.20
C SER A 489 -1.11 -15.32 -33.03
N GLU A 490 -2.00 -16.28 -33.33
CA GLU A 490 -3.43 -16.14 -33.06
C GLU A 490 -3.71 -15.99 -31.56
N ALA A 491 -3.01 -16.75 -30.72
CA ALA A 491 -3.11 -16.61 -29.28
C ALA A 491 -2.68 -15.22 -28.79
N LEU A 492 -1.59 -14.67 -29.33
CA LEU A 492 -1.12 -13.33 -28.99
C LEU A 492 -2.13 -12.25 -29.40
N GLU A 493 -2.75 -12.37 -30.57
CA GLU A 493 -3.83 -11.46 -30.99
C GLU A 493 -5.01 -11.50 -30.02
N ILE A 494 -5.39 -12.69 -29.53
CA ILE A 494 -6.43 -12.84 -28.50
C ILE A 494 -6.03 -12.15 -27.21
N LEU A 495 -4.81 -12.38 -26.71
CA LEU A 495 -4.32 -11.76 -25.48
C LEU A 495 -4.26 -10.22 -25.59
N ILE A 496 -3.98 -9.68 -26.78
CA ILE A 496 -4.00 -8.23 -27.03
C ILE A 496 -5.43 -7.69 -27.02
N ASN A 497 -6.36 -8.39 -27.69
CA ASN A 497 -7.77 -7.98 -27.75
C ASN A 497 -8.47 -8.06 -26.39
N ASP A 498 -8.10 -9.03 -25.56
CA ASP A 498 -8.58 -9.18 -24.18
C ASP A 498 -7.89 -8.20 -23.20
N ALA A 499 -6.97 -7.36 -23.69
CA ALA A 499 -6.14 -6.44 -22.90
C ALA A 499 -5.35 -7.13 -21.78
N ALA A 500 -5.01 -8.41 -21.96
CA ALA A 500 -4.14 -9.16 -21.07
C ALA A 500 -2.67 -8.74 -21.24
N ILE A 501 -2.29 -8.46 -22.49
CA ILE A 501 -1.01 -7.85 -22.88
C ILE A 501 -1.27 -6.78 -23.94
N ASN A 502 -0.27 -6.00 -24.29
CA ASN A 502 -0.30 -5.12 -25.46
C ASN A 502 0.66 -5.58 -26.57
N GLU A 503 0.59 -4.93 -27.73
CA GLU A 503 1.42 -5.27 -28.91
C GLU A 503 2.92 -5.30 -28.59
N ALA A 504 3.42 -4.34 -27.82
CA ALA A 504 4.83 -4.27 -27.45
C ALA A 504 5.24 -5.39 -26.47
N GLN A 505 4.34 -5.76 -25.55
CA GLN A 505 4.54 -6.91 -24.66
C GLN A 505 4.54 -8.23 -25.44
N ALA A 506 3.66 -8.39 -26.44
CA ALA A 506 3.63 -9.57 -27.30
C ALA A 506 4.93 -9.71 -28.12
N GLU A 507 5.44 -8.61 -28.68
CA GLU A 507 6.73 -8.59 -29.38
C GLU A 507 7.89 -8.94 -28.45
N ALA A 508 7.92 -8.35 -27.24
CA ALA A 508 8.95 -8.64 -26.24
C ALA A 508 8.92 -10.11 -25.80
N ALA A 509 7.73 -10.66 -25.57
CA ALA A 509 7.54 -12.07 -25.22
C ALA A 509 8.10 -12.99 -26.31
N LEU A 510 7.81 -12.73 -27.59
CA LEU A 510 8.34 -13.49 -28.72
C LEU A 510 9.87 -13.41 -28.82
N ASN A 511 10.45 -12.24 -28.60
CA ASN A 511 11.89 -12.01 -28.73
C ASN A 511 12.70 -12.53 -27.54
N SER A 512 12.07 -12.75 -26.38
CA SER A 512 12.74 -13.16 -25.15
C SER A 512 13.24 -14.61 -25.15
N GLY A 513 12.58 -15.50 -25.90
CA GLY A 513 12.81 -16.95 -25.81
C GLY A 513 12.23 -17.62 -24.54
N LEU A 514 11.54 -16.86 -23.68
CA LEU A 514 10.92 -17.37 -22.46
C LEU A 514 9.59 -18.11 -22.70
N TYR A 515 8.96 -17.94 -23.87
CA TYR A 515 7.70 -18.61 -24.22
C TYR A 515 7.88 -19.63 -25.35
N THR A 516 8.94 -20.44 -25.26
CA THR A 516 9.28 -21.37 -26.32
C THR A 516 8.38 -22.61 -26.26
N ILE A 517 7.67 -22.90 -27.35
CA ILE A 517 6.79 -24.08 -27.44
C ILE A 517 7.59 -25.25 -28.03
N THR A 518 7.80 -26.31 -27.24
CA THR A 518 8.49 -27.52 -27.72
C THR A 518 7.92 -28.79 -27.11
N ASN A 519 8.06 -29.91 -27.83
CA ASN A 519 7.71 -31.24 -27.33
C ASN A 519 8.83 -31.88 -26.48
N ASN A 520 9.94 -31.16 -26.23
CA ASN A 520 11.12 -31.70 -25.53
C ASN A 520 11.32 -30.96 -24.19
N THR A 521 11.49 -31.68 -23.09
CA THR A 521 11.96 -31.08 -21.82
C THR A 521 13.39 -30.54 -22.00
N VAL A 522 13.55 -29.22 -22.10
CA VAL A 522 14.87 -28.58 -22.15
C VAL A 522 15.25 -28.14 -20.73
N TYR A 523 16.21 -28.84 -20.12
CA TYR A 523 16.82 -28.46 -18.85
C TYR A 523 17.94 -27.44 -19.09
N ASN A 524 17.60 -26.18 -19.39
CA ASN A 524 18.61 -25.10 -19.43
C ASN A 524 18.05 -23.70 -19.16
N GLY A 525 17.11 -23.56 -18.22
CA GLY A 525 16.60 -22.24 -17.80
C GLY A 525 15.70 -21.50 -18.79
N SER A 526 15.38 -22.08 -19.96
CA SER A 526 14.30 -21.60 -20.83
C SER A 526 12.99 -22.25 -20.38
N THR A 527 11.95 -21.45 -20.09
CA THR A 527 10.60 -21.99 -19.88
C THR A 527 10.11 -22.55 -21.21
N THR A 528 10.04 -23.88 -21.29
CA THR A 528 9.47 -24.55 -22.46
C THR A 528 8.06 -24.98 -22.14
N TYR A 529 7.13 -24.63 -23.03
CA TYR A 529 5.72 -24.99 -22.90
C TYR A 529 5.40 -26.15 -23.84
N THR A 530 4.64 -27.12 -23.34
CA THR A 530 4.24 -28.32 -24.09
C THR A 530 3.15 -28.04 -25.13
N SER A 531 2.51 -26.89 -25.08
CA SER A 531 1.47 -26.46 -26.03
C SER A 531 1.41 -24.93 -26.14
N VAL A 532 0.82 -24.45 -27.24
CA VAL A 532 0.48 -23.02 -27.41
C VAL A 532 -0.47 -22.55 -26.32
N TYR A 533 -1.45 -23.38 -25.97
CA TYR A 533 -2.41 -23.06 -24.91
C TYR A 533 -1.71 -22.79 -23.57
N ASN A 534 -0.78 -23.65 -23.16
CA ASN A 534 -0.03 -23.46 -21.90
C ASN A 534 0.79 -22.18 -21.93
N ALA A 535 1.55 -21.95 -23.01
CA ALA A 535 2.33 -20.72 -23.16
C ALA A 535 1.45 -19.47 -23.06
N SER A 536 0.27 -19.51 -23.67
CA SER A 536 -0.67 -18.38 -23.73
C SER A 536 -1.34 -18.11 -22.39
N VAL A 537 -1.71 -19.16 -21.64
CA VAL A 537 -2.24 -19.05 -20.27
C VAL A 537 -1.20 -18.42 -19.34
N HIS A 538 0.06 -18.84 -19.40
CA HIS A 538 1.10 -18.24 -18.58
C HIS A 538 1.39 -16.79 -18.98
N LEU A 539 1.55 -16.49 -20.27
CA LEU A 539 1.77 -15.13 -20.75
C LEU A 539 0.62 -14.19 -20.37
N GLY A 540 -0.64 -14.63 -20.52
CA GLY A 540 -1.81 -13.87 -20.09
C GLY A 540 -1.85 -13.67 -18.56
N THR A 541 -1.47 -14.69 -17.78
CA THR A 541 -1.46 -14.61 -16.30
C THR A 541 -0.46 -13.56 -15.83
N GLU A 542 0.73 -13.61 -16.40
CA GLU A 542 1.84 -12.71 -16.08
C GLU A 542 1.52 -11.27 -16.51
N GLY A 543 1.05 -11.10 -17.74
CA GLY A 543 0.71 -9.78 -18.31
C GLY A 543 -0.48 -9.11 -17.63
N GLN A 544 -1.56 -9.86 -17.37
CA GLN A 544 -2.81 -9.27 -16.91
C GLN A 544 -2.81 -8.97 -15.41
N LEU A 545 -2.21 -9.83 -14.58
CA LEU A 545 -2.31 -9.75 -13.12
C LEU A 545 -0.95 -9.83 -12.43
N TYR A 546 -0.15 -10.85 -12.76
CA TYR A 546 0.97 -11.24 -11.90
C TYR A 546 2.08 -10.19 -11.84
N CYS A 547 2.50 -9.66 -12.99
CA CYS A 547 3.63 -8.75 -13.04
C CYS A 547 3.31 -7.37 -12.44
N ASP A 548 2.15 -6.81 -12.75
CA ASP A 548 1.72 -5.53 -12.15
C ASP A 548 1.46 -5.68 -10.64
N GLY A 549 0.76 -6.76 -10.24
CA GLY A 549 0.51 -7.05 -8.82
C GLY A 549 1.81 -7.26 -8.04
N THR A 550 2.75 -8.03 -8.58
CA THR A 550 4.05 -8.25 -7.94
C THR A 550 4.84 -6.95 -7.82
N LEU A 551 4.90 -6.14 -8.89
CA LEU A 551 5.54 -4.83 -8.85
C LEU A 551 4.94 -3.93 -7.77
N LEU A 552 3.61 -3.87 -7.69
CA LEU A 552 2.88 -3.11 -6.70
C LEU A 552 3.30 -3.49 -5.26
N GLN A 553 3.36 -4.79 -4.97
CA GLN A 553 3.72 -5.30 -3.64
C GLN A 553 5.21 -5.08 -3.32
N TRP A 554 6.10 -5.20 -4.30
CA TRP A 554 7.51 -4.81 -4.14
C TRP A 554 7.68 -3.33 -3.80
N VAL A 555 6.97 -2.45 -4.51
CA VAL A 555 7.02 -1.01 -4.26
C VAL A 555 6.52 -0.69 -2.85
N ALA A 556 5.45 -1.33 -2.40
CA ALA A 556 4.95 -1.19 -1.04
C ALA A 556 5.97 -1.65 0.02
N ALA A 557 6.63 -2.78 -0.21
CA ALA A 557 7.67 -3.28 0.68
C ALA A 557 8.90 -2.34 0.72
N ALA A 558 9.32 -1.81 -0.43
CA ALA A 558 10.50 -0.94 -0.55
C ALA A 558 10.31 0.45 0.07
N SER A 559 9.06 0.91 0.16
CA SER A 559 8.68 2.20 0.73
C SER A 559 8.20 2.11 2.18
N TRP A 560 8.18 0.91 2.76
CA TRP A 560 7.56 0.63 4.07
C TRP A 560 6.13 1.18 4.14
N ALA A 561 5.34 0.97 3.08
CA ALA A 561 3.97 1.45 3.00
C ALA A 561 3.07 0.85 4.09
N PHE A 562 3.23 -0.45 4.36
CA PHE A 562 2.37 -1.20 5.29
C PHE A 562 3.03 -1.44 6.65
N LYS A 563 2.21 -1.59 7.70
CA LYS A 563 2.65 -2.00 9.05
C LYS A 563 3.29 -3.40 9.03
N SER A 564 2.63 -4.32 8.33
CA SER A 564 3.16 -5.64 7.99
C SER A 564 2.68 -6.04 6.60
N HIS A 565 3.43 -6.93 5.95
CA HIS A 565 3.19 -7.33 4.57
C HIS A 565 3.49 -8.81 4.41
N TRP A 566 2.51 -9.57 3.92
CA TRP A 566 2.57 -11.02 3.77
C TRP A 566 2.14 -11.39 2.36
N PHE A 567 2.90 -12.25 1.70
CA PHE A 567 2.64 -12.65 0.32
C PHE A 567 2.44 -14.17 0.23
N TYR A 568 1.37 -14.63 -0.43
CA TYR A 568 1.13 -16.03 -0.76
C TYR A 568 0.98 -16.33 -2.25
N ILE A 569 1.08 -17.61 -2.58
CA ILE A 569 0.71 -18.21 -3.86
C ILE A 569 -0.07 -19.49 -3.57
N HIS A 570 -1.25 -19.63 -4.14
CA HIS A 570 -1.98 -20.90 -4.08
C HIS A 570 -1.45 -21.87 -5.13
N ASN A 571 -0.87 -22.98 -4.65
CA ASN A 571 -0.48 -24.11 -5.50
C ASN A 571 -1.53 -25.24 -5.52
N ARG A 572 -2.61 -25.04 -4.76
CA ARG A 572 -3.80 -25.88 -4.74
C ARG A 572 -5.03 -24.99 -4.83
N GLY A 573 -6.02 -25.43 -5.59
CA GLY A 573 -7.32 -24.78 -5.64
C GLY A 573 -8.42 -25.76 -6.02
N TYR A 574 -9.65 -25.32 -5.81
CA TYR A 574 -10.86 -25.99 -6.25
C TYR A 574 -11.67 -24.96 -7.04
N ALA A 575 -11.81 -25.19 -8.34
CA ALA A 575 -12.45 -24.21 -9.19
C ALA A 575 -13.95 -24.11 -8.91
N LEU A 576 -14.47 -22.90 -9.06
CA LEU A 576 -15.90 -22.67 -9.10
C LEU A 576 -16.45 -23.40 -10.33
N SER A 577 -17.47 -24.24 -10.13
CA SER A 577 -18.02 -25.12 -11.17
C SER A 577 -18.52 -24.35 -12.39
N TYR A 578 -18.99 -23.11 -12.20
CA TYR A 578 -19.45 -22.22 -13.26
C TYR A 578 -18.32 -21.38 -13.90
N TYR A 579 -17.08 -21.50 -13.41
CA TYR A 579 -15.91 -20.75 -13.87
C TYR A 579 -14.73 -21.66 -14.25
N ASP A 580 -15.02 -22.91 -14.61
CA ASP A 580 -14.09 -23.93 -15.12
C ASP A 580 -14.51 -24.39 -16.52
N PHE A 581 -14.29 -23.56 -17.54
CA PHE A 581 -14.86 -23.72 -18.89
C PHE A 581 -14.44 -24.99 -19.64
N TYR A 582 -13.34 -25.62 -19.22
CA TYR A 582 -12.78 -26.82 -19.86
C TYR A 582 -12.59 -28.00 -18.91
N ASP A 583 -13.10 -27.91 -17.67
CA ASP A 583 -12.84 -28.88 -16.59
C ASP A 583 -11.33 -29.12 -16.36
N LEU A 584 -10.53 -28.05 -16.42
CA LEU A 584 -9.06 -28.10 -16.28
C LEU A 584 -8.57 -27.40 -15.01
N CYS A 585 -9.45 -26.73 -14.26
CA CYS A 585 -9.11 -26.00 -13.04
C CYS A 585 -9.30 -26.83 -11.77
N THR A 586 -9.79 -28.07 -11.90
CA THR A 586 -10.02 -29.01 -10.80
C THR A 586 -9.61 -30.41 -11.23
N PHE A 587 -8.82 -31.12 -10.42
CA PHE A 587 -8.50 -32.52 -10.70
C PHE A 587 -9.66 -33.46 -10.29
N PRO A 588 -9.84 -34.63 -10.96
CA PRO A 588 -10.94 -35.54 -10.65
C PRO A 588 -10.83 -36.20 -9.26
N VAL A 589 -11.99 -36.54 -8.68
CA VAL A 589 -12.09 -37.29 -7.40
C VAL A 589 -11.23 -38.56 -7.43
N GLY A 590 -10.42 -38.74 -6.39
CA GLY A 590 -9.52 -39.88 -6.23
C GLY A 590 -8.31 -39.90 -7.18
N LYS A 591 -8.04 -38.81 -7.92
CA LYS A 591 -6.92 -38.73 -8.87
C LYS A 591 -6.04 -37.48 -8.62
N PRO A 592 -5.43 -37.33 -7.43
CA PRO A 592 -4.66 -36.15 -7.05
C PRO A 592 -3.43 -35.88 -7.93
N ASP A 593 -2.90 -36.91 -8.61
CA ASP A 593 -1.75 -36.79 -9.50
C ASP A 593 -2.11 -36.25 -10.90
N THR A 594 -3.40 -36.00 -11.18
CA THR A 594 -3.83 -35.43 -12.47
C THR A 594 -3.41 -33.97 -12.55
N PRO A 595 -2.58 -33.56 -13.53
CA PRO A 595 -2.24 -32.16 -13.72
C PRO A 595 -3.49 -31.32 -14.00
N TYR A 596 -3.57 -30.15 -13.37
CA TYR A 596 -4.65 -29.19 -13.52
C TYR A 596 -4.08 -27.77 -13.31
N TYR A 597 -4.84 -26.74 -13.67
CA TYR A 597 -4.47 -25.33 -13.48
C TYR A 597 -5.05 -24.78 -12.18
N ARG A 598 -4.35 -23.85 -11.53
CA ARG A 598 -4.82 -23.10 -10.36
C ARG A 598 -5.38 -21.80 -10.90
N CYS A 599 -6.63 -21.87 -11.30
CA CYS A 599 -7.30 -20.82 -12.05
C CYS A 599 -7.76 -19.68 -11.14
N HIS A 600 -8.12 -18.56 -11.77
CA HIS A 600 -8.63 -17.40 -11.06
C HIS A 600 -9.87 -17.72 -10.24
N SER A 601 -9.87 -17.28 -8.98
CA SER A 601 -10.94 -17.50 -7.99
C SER A 601 -11.06 -18.93 -7.45
N SER A 602 -10.13 -19.83 -7.77
CA SER A 602 -10.11 -21.19 -7.19
C SER A 602 -9.62 -21.24 -5.74
N ASP A 603 -9.52 -20.09 -5.06
CA ASP A 603 -9.30 -19.91 -3.63
C ASP A 603 -10.58 -19.57 -2.85
N LEU A 604 -11.69 -19.25 -3.54
CA LEU A 604 -12.91 -18.79 -2.87
C LEU A 604 -13.58 -19.88 -2.03
N TYR A 605 -13.64 -21.12 -2.53
CA TYR A 605 -14.20 -22.21 -1.74
C TYR A 605 -13.34 -22.51 -0.51
N GLU A 606 -12.02 -22.35 -0.61
CA GLU A 606 -11.08 -22.56 0.48
C GLU A 606 -11.22 -21.47 1.56
N VAL A 607 -11.42 -20.22 1.15
CA VAL A 607 -11.60 -19.08 2.07
C VAL A 607 -12.96 -19.14 2.78
N PHE A 608 -14.04 -19.43 2.05
CA PHE A 608 -15.40 -19.39 2.60
C PHE A 608 -15.89 -20.75 3.12
N GLY A 609 -15.32 -21.86 2.68
CA GLY A 609 -15.70 -23.22 3.08
C GLY A 609 -17.10 -23.61 2.59
N THR A 610 -17.52 -23.12 1.42
CA THR A 610 -18.91 -23.17 0.89
C THR A 610 -19.18 -24.36 -0.03
N TYR A 611 -18.25 -25.32 -0.14
CA TYR A 611 -18.36 -26.53 -0.96
C TYR A 611 -19.73 -27.25 -0.86
N TYR A 612 -20.26 -27.37 0.35
CA TYR A 612 -21.51 -28.07 0.64
C TYR A 612 -22.75 -27.40 0.05
N ILE A 613 -22.73 -26.08 -0.18
CA ILE A 613 -23.84 -25.34 -0.77
C ILE A 613 -24.02 -25.69 -2.25
N PHE A 614 -22.93 -26.12 -2.90
CA PHE A 614 -22.88 -26.44 -4.33
C PHE A 614 -22.71 -27.95 -4.59
N ASP A 615 -22.99 -28.79 -3.59
CA ASP A 615 -22.82 -30.26 -3.66
C ASP A 615 -21.43 -30.69 -4.16
N GLN A 616 -20.38 -29.92 -3.85
CA GLN A 616 -19.03 -30.21 -4.34
C GLN A 616 -18.42 -31.41 -3.59
N PRO A 617 -17.98 -32.47 -4.30
CA PRO A 617 -17.41 -33.63 -3.65
C PRO A 617 -16.04 -33.31 -3.06
N VAL A 618 -15.70 -33.97 -1.95
CA VAL A 618 -14.32 -34.10 -1.48
C VAL A 618 -13.53 -34.88 -2.51
N ARG A 619 -12.57 -34.26 -3.20
CA ARG A 619 -11.78 -34.95 -4.24
C ARG A 619 -10.84 -35.96 -3.61
N VAL A 620 -10.20 -35.53 -2.54
CA VAL A 620 -9.35 -36.33 -1.64
C VAL A 620 -9.44 -35.73 -0.22
N PRO A 621 -9.24 -36.51 0.86
CA PRO A 621 -9.36 -36.02 2.25
C PRO A 621 -8.56 -34.75 2.55
N GLU A 622 -7.43 -34.58 1.86
CA GLU A 622 -6.51 -33.44 2.00
C GLU A 622 -7.14 -32.09 1.64
N ASP A 623 -8.23 -32.05 0.85
CA ASP A 623 -8.95 -30.81 0.57
C ASP A 623 -9.56 -30.21 1.84
N ILE A 624 -10.02 -31.04 2.78
CA ILE A 624 -10.55 -30.60 4.07
C ILE A 624 -9.43 -29.96 4.90
N TYR A 625 -8.28 -30.64 4.99
CA TYR A 625 -7.13 -30.13 5.76
C TYR A 625 -6.59 -28.82 5.19
N TYR A 626 -6.55 -28.71 3.86
CA TYR A 626 -6.14 -27.47 3.20
C TYR A 626 -7.12 -26.33 3.46
N THR A 627 -8.41 -26.55 3.26
CA THR A 627 -9.48 -25.56 3.53
C THR A 627 -9.41 -25.07 4.98
N ASN A 628 -9.28 -26.00 5.92
CA ASN A 628 -9.12 -25.72 7.35
C ASN A 628 -7.98 -24.74 7.61
N ALA A 629 -6.80 -25.01 7.04
CA ALA A 629 -5.64 -24.17 7.22
C ALA A 629 -5.82 -22.77 6.61
N ILE A 630 -6.44 -22.66 5.43
CA ILE A 630 -6.72 -21.38 4.77
C ILE A 630 -7.67 -20.53 5.62
N GLN A 631 -8.81 -21.07 6.07
CA GLN A 631 -9.74 -20.33 6.91
C GLN A 631 -9.10 -19.89 8.23
N ASP A 632 -8.26 -20.73 8.82
CA ASP A 632 -7.58 -20.44 10.09
C ASP A 632 -6.51 -19.34 9.91
N MET A 633 -5.78 -19.31 8.79
CA MET A 633 -4.84 -18.24 8.41
C MET A 633 -5.55 -16.90 8.20
N TRP A 634 -6.65 -16.89 7.43
CA TRP A 634 -7.43 -15.69 7.17
C TRP A 634 -8.05 -15.15 8.46
N GLY A 635 -8.56 -16.03 9.32
CA GLY A 635 -9.05 -15.68 10.65
C GLY A 635 -7.96 -15.14 11.57
N ALA A 636 -6.76 -15.73 11.55
CA ALA A 636 -5.62 -15.25 12.34
C ALA A 636 -5.16 -13.87 11.89
N PHE A 637 -5.09 -13.65 10.56
CA PHE A 637 -4.78 -12.34 10.00
C PHE A 637 -5.84 -11.31 10.36
N ALA A 638 -7.12 -11.66 10.31
CA ALA A 638 -8.19 -10.77 10.74
C ALA A 638 -8.11 -10.43 12.23
N ARG A 639 -7.73 -11.38 13.09
CA ARG A 639 -7.55 -11.16 14.53
C ARG A 639 -6.34 -10.27 14.85
N THR A 640 -5.22 -10.46 14.15
CA THR A 640 -3.90 -10.00 14.62
C THR A 640 -3.06 -9.21 13.61
N GLY A 641 -3.45 -9.19 12.33
CA GLY A 641 -2.62 -8.69 11.23
C GLY A 641 -1.45 -9.62 10.85
N ASN A 642 -1.43 -10.86 11.38
CA ASN A 642 -0.42 -11.87 11.11
C ASN A 642 -1.10 -13.20 10.71
N PRO A 643 -0.75 -13.80 9.56
CA PRO A 643 -1.36 -15.06 9.11
C PRO A 643 -0.86 -16.30 9.88
N ASN A 644 0.18 -16.18 10.70
CA ASN A 644 0.64 -17.25 11.58
C ASN A 644 -0.38 -17.47 12.71
N VAL A 645 -1.00 -18.65 12.74
CA VAL A 645 -2.07 -18.97 13.70
C VAL A 645 -1.48 -19.31 15.07
N ASP A 646 -2.04 -18.75 16.14
CA ASP A 646 -1.65 -19.06 17.53
C ASP A 646 -1.89 -20.55 17.85
N PRO A 647 -0.85 -21.33 18.20
CA PRO A 647 -1.01 -22.74 18.59
C PRO A 647 -1.94 -22.95 19.79
N ALA A 648 -2.03 -21.98 20.72
CA ALA A 648 -2.94 -22.06 21.85
C ALA A 648 -4.40 -21.93 21.42
N TYR A 649 -4.69 -21.06 20.43
CA TYR A 649 -6.00 -20.96 19.80
C TYR A 649 -6.38 -22.28 19.12
N LEU A 650 -5.49 -22.84 18.29
CA LEU A 650 -5.77 -24.10 17.58
C LEU A 650 -6.03 -25.25 18.55
N LYS A 651 -5.22 -25.36 19.62
CA LYS A 651 -5.40 -26.38 20.66
C LYS A 651 -6.71 -26.20 21.43
N ALA A 652 -7.10 -24.96 21.74
CA ALA A 652 -8.37 -24.69 22.43
C ALA A 652 -9.60 -25.02 21.57
N ARG A 653 -9.45 -24.99 20.24
CA ARG A 653 -10.49 -25.34 19.26
C ARG A 653 -10.45 -26.81 18.83
N SER A 654 -9.45 -27.58 19.26
CA SER A 654 -9.17 -28.95 18.80
C SER A 654 -8.96 -29.04 17.27
N TYR A 655 -8.29 -28.05 16.69
CA TYR A 655 -8.02 -27.97 15.24
C TYR A 655 -6.72 -28.67 14.86
N ASP A 656 -6.66 -29.98 15.12
CA ASP A 656 -5.47 -30.80 14.94
C ASP A 656 -4.96 -30.84 13.49
N SER A 657 -5.87 -30.88 12.50
CA SER A 657 -5.47 -30.87 11.08
C SER A 657 -4.66 -29.63 10.70
N THR A 658 -5.00 -28.49 11.31
CA THR A 658 -4.30 -27.22 11.06
C THR A 658 -2.96 -27.17 11.81
N ILE A 659 -2.90 -27.75 13.02
CA ILE A 659 -1.65 -27.91 13.77
C ILE A 659 -0.66 -28.75 12.95
N ASP A 660 -1.13 -29.87 12.38
CA ASP A 660 -0.31 -30.75 11.55
C ASP A 660 0.15 -30.06 10.26
N PHE A 661 -0.75 -29.32 9.60
CA PHE A 661 -0.44 -28.55 8.38
C PHE A 661 0.68 -27.51 8.60
N PHE A 662 0.73 -26.89 9.78
CA PHE A 662 1.74 -25.88 10.13
C PHE A 662 2.98 -26.43 10.82
N PHE A 663 3.08 -27.75 11.02
CA PHE A 663 4.20 -28.31 11.77
C PHE A 663 5.55 -27.96 11.11
N GLY A 664 6.34 -27.15 11.80
CA GLY A 664 7.66 -26.70 11.32
C GLY A 664 7.63 -25.58 10.27
N PHE A 665 6.47 -24.97 10.02
CA PHE A 665 6.34 -23.81 9.13
C PHE A 665 6.07 -22.53 9.92
N GLU A 666 6.77 -21.48 9.53
CA GLU A 666 6.48 -20.11 9.93
C GLU A 666 6.39 -19.29 8.65
N TRP A 667 5.27 -18.60 8.47
CA TRP A 667 5.09 -17.71 7.34
C TRP A 667 6.02 -16.51 7.54
N PRO A 668 6.97 -16.23 6.63
CA PRO A 668 7.86 -15.07 6.75
C PRO A 668 7.15 -13.78 6.31
N GLN A 669 7.43 -12.68 6.99
CA GLN A 669 7.00 -11.37 6.53
C GLN A 669 7.74 -11.03 5.22
N PHE A 670 7.00 -10.58 4.22
CA PHE A 670 7.56 -10.17 2.94
C PHE A 670 8.28 -8.81 3.08
N THR A 671 9.56 -8.78 2.74
CA THR A 671 10.38 -7.55 2.74
C THR A 671 11.31 -7.54 1.53
N VAL A 672 11.83 -6.37 1.15
CA VAL A 672 12.81 -6.26 0.06
C VAL A 672 14.08 -7.08 0.33
N ASN A 673 14.51 -7.15 1.59
CA ASN A 673 15.70 -7.90 1.99
C ASN A 673 15.45 -9.40 2.14
N SER A 674 14.19 -9.82 2.24
CA SER A 674 13.76 -11.21 2.32
C SER A 674 12.45 -11.37 1.54
N PRO A 675 12.52 -11.41 0.18
CA PRO A 675 11.34 -11.47 -0.68
C PRO A 675 10.79 -12.90 -0.76
N ARG A 676 10.55 -13.47 0.41
CA ARG A 676 10.07 -14.83 0.61
C ARG A 676 8.55 -14.82 0.66
N VAL A 677 7.92 -15.75 -0.04
CA VAL A 677 6.46 -15.88 -0.13
C VAL A 677 6.03 -17.25 0.36
N ALA A 678 4.82 -17.35 0.90
CA ALA A 678 4.24 -18.64 1.25
C ALA A 678 3.64 -19.31 0.01
N SER A 679 4.19 -20.46 -0.35
CA SER A 679 3.61 -21.37 -1.33
C SER A 679 2.63 -22.29 -0.60
N LEU A 680 1.33 -22.05 -0.77
CA LEU A 680 0.27 -22.75 -0.05
C LEU A 680 -0.12 -24.03 -0.79
N GLN A 681 0.17 -25.19 -0.18
CA GLN A 681 -0.11 -26.53 -0.70
C GLN A 681 -0.22 -27.53 0.47
N TYR A 682 -0.79 -28.72 0.24
CA TYR A 682 -0.78 -29.86 1.16
C TYR A 682 0.31 -30.90 0.77
N PRO A 683 1.04 -31.55 1.71
CA PRO A 683 0.81 -31.68 3.16
C PRO A 683 1.16 -30.49 4.03
N GLY A 684 1.79 -29.45 3.48
CA GLY A 684 2.05 -28.24 4.23
C GLY A 684 2.61 -27.15 3.34
N PRO A 685 2.53 -25.89 3.79
CA PRO A 685 3.01 -24.76 3.04
C PRO A 685 4.54 -24.77 3.00
N GLN A 686 5.08 -24.18 1.94
CA GLN A 686 6.52 -24.01 1.76
C GLN A 686 6.84 -22.54 1.62
N VAL A 687 8.11 -22.20 1.80
CA VAL A 687 8.58 -20.85 1.51
C VAL A 687 9.31 -20.85 0.18
N SER A 688 8.85 -20.05 -0.78
CA SER A 688 9.45 -19.88 -2.10
C SER A 688 9.91 -18.44 -2.34
N SER A 689 10.58 -18.21 -3.48
CA SER A 689 10.73 -16.87 -4.06
C SER A 689 9.44 -16.47 -4.78
N LEU A 690 9.38 -15.21 -5.22
CA LEU A 690 8.36 -14.80 -6.18
C LEU A 690 8.55 -15.53 -7.52
N PRO A 691 7.47 -16.01 -8.15
CA PRO A 691 7.52 -16.66 -9.44
C PRO A 691 7.59 -15.62 -10.56
N TYR A 692 7.88 -16.11 -11.77
CA TYR A 692 7.82 -15.33 -13.01
C TYR A 692 8.69 -14.05 -13.04
N GLN A 693 9.71 -13.93 -12.17
CA GLN A 693 10.56 -12.74 -12.11
C GLN A 693 11.18 -12.40 -13.48
N GLU A 694 11.80 -13.40 -14.13
CA GLU A 694 12.39 -13.24 -15.46
C GLU A 694 11.36 -12.85 -16.54
N HIS A 695 10.11 -13.32 -16.40
CA HIS A 695 9.04 -13.01 -17.35
C HIS A 695 8.57 -11.56 -17.14
N CYS A 696 8.41 -11.14 -15.89
CA CYS A 696 8.05 -9.78 -15.56
C CYS A 696 9.14 -8.76 -15.94
N GLU A 697 10.41 -9.13 -15.91
CA GLU A 697 11.50 -8.28 -16.43
C GLU A 697 11.36 -7.99 -17.94
N VAL A 698 10.78 -8.94 -18.70
CA VAL A 698 10.47 -8.77 -20.13
C VAL A 698 9.19 -7.98 -20.35
N LEU A 699 8.13 -8.25 -19.58
CA LEU A 699 6.80 -7.69 -19.83
C LEU A 699 6.59 -6.29 -19.26
N LEU A 700 7.13 -6.00 -18.07
CA LEU A 700 6.90 -4.74 -17.38
C LEU A 700 7.36 -3.51 -18.19
N PRO A 701 8.54 -3.48 -18.85
CA PRO A 701 8.99 -2.30 -19.60
C PRO A 701 8.04 -1.80 -20.68
N HIS A 702 7.14 -2.65 -21.15
CA HIS A 702 6.18 -2.37 -22.20
C HIS A 702 4.76 -2.15 -21.65
N ALA A 703 4.54 -2.20 -20.33
CA ALA A 703 3.24 -1.97 -19.72
C ALA A 703 2.81 -0.48 -19.83
N PRO A 704 1.50 -0.19 -20.01
CA PRO A 704 1.00 1.17 -20.26
C PRO A 704 1.36 2.21 -19.17
N LEU A 705 1.55 1.75 -17.93
CA LEU A 705 1.90 2.57 -16.76
C LEU A 705 3.29 3.22 -16.85
N HIS A 706 4.14 2.78 -17.78
CA HIS A 706 5.49 3.34 -17.99
C HIS A 706 5.55 4.61 -18.84
N ARG A 707 4.42 5.22 -19.25
CA ARG A 707 4.47 6.52 -19.94
C ARG A 707 4.75 7.72 -19.00
N HIS A 708 4.64 7.55 -17.69
CA HIS A 708 4.90 8.59 -16.69
C HIS A 708 6.12 8.33 -15.79
N PHE A 709 6.82 7.20 -15.99
CA PHE A 709 8.11 6.89 -15.39
C PHE A 709 9.13 6.63 -16.51
N PRO A 710 10.40 7.07 -16.41
CA PRO A 710 11.38 6.82 -17.47
C PRO A 710 11.53 5.31 -17.74
N THR A 711 11.59 4.95 -19.03
CA THR A 711 11.59 3.60 -19.59
C THR A 711 12.68 2.66 -19.03
N PRO A 712 12.43 1.34 -18.86
CA PRO A 712 13.47 0.38 -18.47
C PRO A 712 14.52 0.03 -19.55
N SER A 713 14.45 0.60 -20.76
CA SER A 713 15.43 0.35 -21.82
C SER A 713 16.82 0.95 -21.53
N SER A 714 16.93 1.93 -20.62
CA SER A 714 18.22 2.39 -20.07
C SER A 714 18.69 1.59 -18.86
N LEU A 715 17.92 0.58 -18.45
CA LEU A 715 18.09 -0.19 -17.22
C LEU A 715 18.67 -1.60 -17.48
N LEU A 716 18.47 -2.17 -18.67
CA LEU A 716 18.80 -3.58 -18.97
C LEU A 716 19.93 -3.81 -20.00
N ASN A 717 20.62 -2.77 -20.49
CA ASN A 717 21.67 -2.91 -21.52
C ASN A 717 23.09 -3.27 -21.01
N THR A 718 23.24 -3.82 -19.80
CA THR A 718 24.56 -4.24 -19.27
C THR A 718 24.52 -5.59 -18.59
N PHE A 719 24.09 -6.65 -19.28
CA PHE A 719 24.27 -8.01 -18.77
C PHE A 719 24.78 -8.96 -19.87
N SER A 720 26.09 -8.96 -20.07
CA SER A 720 26.81 -10.18 -20.43
C SER A 720 28.06 -10.28 -19.54
N THR A 721 28.28 -11.50 -19.03
CA THR A 721 29.47 -11.97 -18.30
C THR A 721 29.57 -11.70 -16.78
N HIS A 722 29.14 -12.72 -16.04
CA HIS A 722 29.76 -13.32 -14.84
C HIS A 722 30.11 -12.44 -13.63
N SER A 723 29.32 -12.70 -12.58
CA SER A 723 29.59 -12.55 -11.15
C SER A 723 29.76 -11.13 -10.60
N ILE A 724 29.05 -10.88 -9.48
CA ILE A 724 29.03 -9.67 -8.64
C ILE A 724 28.00 -8.61 -9.11
N GLN A 725 26.70 -8.81 -8.84
CA GLN A 725 25.70 -7.71 -8.85
C GLN A 725 24.35 -8.11 -8.21
N ASP A 726 24.21 -7.95 -6.89
CA ASP A 726 22.95 -8.11 -6.13
C ASP A 726 22.34 -6.76 -5.66
N MET A 727 22.56 -5.64 -6.38
CA MET A 727 22.12 -4.30 -5.90
C MET A 727 21.57 -3.30 -6.95
N ASP A 728 21.38 -3.67 -8.22
CA ASP A 728 21.33 -2.64 -9.29
C ASP A 728 19.92 -2.21 -9.79
N ILE A 729 18.85 -2.99 -9.58
CA ILE A 729 17.48 -2.58 -9.97
C ILE A 729 16.86 -1.62 -8.94
N PHE A 730 17.07 -1.89 -7.65
CA PHE A 730 16.49 -1.15 -6.52
C PHE A 730 16.99 0.29 -6.39
N THR A 731 18.30 0.50 -6.54
CA THR A 731 18.87 1.86 -6.54
C THR A 731 18.32 2.68 -7.70
N ARG A 732 18.01 2.06 -8.86
CA ARG A 732 17.52 2.76 -10.04
C ARG A 732 16.05 3.16 -9.94
N ALA A 733 15.18 2.35 -9.33
CA ALA A 733 13.80 2.74 -9.02
C ALA A 733 13.74 3.88 -7.99
N GLN A 734 14.48 3.76 -6.89
CA GLN A 734 14.58 4.83 -5.88
C GLN A 734 15.13 6.13 -6.46
N THR A 735 16.15 6.04 -7.31
CA THR A 735 16.75 7.19 -7.99
C THR A 735 15.78 7.85 -8.96
N SER A 736 14.98 7.06 -9.70
CA SER A 736 13.96 7.58 -10.61
C SER A 736 12.84 8.31 -9.87
N PHE A 737 12.39 7.77 -8.73
CA PHE A 737 11.43 8.44 -7.86
C PHE A 737 11.96 9.75 -7.29
N LEU A 738 13.17 9.73 -6.71
CA LEU A 738 13.80 10.93 -6.16
C LEU A 738 14.05 11.98 -7.25
N SER A 739 14.34 11.53 -8.48
CA SER A 739 14.50 12.40 -9.63
C SER A 739 13.21 13.11 -10.00
N TRP A 740 12.10 12.36 -10.06
CA TRP A 740 10.76 12.91 -10.33
C TRP A 740 10.29 13.85 -9.21
N LYS A 741 10.31 13.39 -7.96
CA LYS A 741 9.83 14.14 -6.78
C LYS A 741 10.47 15.52 -6.64
N HIS A 742 11.76 15.62 -6.92
CA HIS A 742 12.52 16.85 -6.76
C HIS A 742 12.75 17.59 -8.08
N GLY A 743 12.15 17.15 -9.19
CA GLY A 743 12.28 17.79 -10.50
C GLY A 743 13.73 17.91 -10.96
N THR A 744 14.58 16.91 -10.65
CA THR A 744 16.03 16.97 -10.90
C THR A 744 16.55 15.62 -11.43
N PRO A 745 17.33 15.57 -12.52
CA PRO A 745 17.81 14.30 -13.09
C PRO A 745 18.88 13.68 -12.21
N LEU A 746 18.79 12.38 -11.90
CA LEU A 746 19.76 11.66 -11.07
C LEU A 746 20.31 10.42 -11.81
N PRO A 747 21.59 10.05 -11.63
CA PRO A 747 22.22 8.97 -12.37
C PRO A 747 21.76 7.59 -11.89
N SER A 748 21.24 6.79 -12.82
CA SER A 748 20.84 5.39 -12.60
C SER A 748 22.08 4.49 -12.50
N GLY A 749 22.70 4.35 -11.32
CA GLY A 749 23.76 3.35 -11.07
C GLY A 749 25.10 3.84 -10.48
N ALA A 750 25.13 4.95 -9.74
CA ALA A 750 26.40 5.49 -9.21
C ALA A 750 26.81 4.96 -7.81
N GLY A 751 26.02 4.10 -7.15
CA GLY A 751 26.29 3.70 -5.76
C GLY A 751 26.13 4.84 -4.74
N ALA A 752 25.29 5.82 -5.09
CA ALA A 752 25.10 7.08 -4.39
C ALA A 752 23.62 7.20 -3.98
N SER A 753 23.31 7.10 -2.69
CA SER A 753 21.95 7.33 -2.16
C SER A 753 21.78 8.82 -1.86
N PRO A 754 21.01 9.58 -2.66
CA PRO A 754 20.86 11.01 -2.44
C PRO A 754 19.95 11.31 -1.25
N LYS A 755 20.38 12.22 -0.37
CA LYS A 755 19.59 12.70 0.77
C LYS A 755 19.28 14.20 0.57
N PHE A 756 18.05 14.49 0.18
CA PHE A 756 17.59 15.86 -0.06
C PHE A 756 17.46 16.66 1.24
N GLN A 757 17.82 17.94 1.18
CA GLN A 757 17.69 18.92 2.26
C GLN A 757 17.10 20.24 1.72
N SER A 758 16.83 21.19 2.59
CA SER A 758 16.29 22.50 2.21
C SER A 758 17.39 23.56 2.14
N TRP A 759 17.15 24.62 1.37
CA TRP A 759 17.90 25.88 1.49
C TRP A 759 17.39 26.70 2.67
N HIS A 760 18.27 27.53 3.24
CA HIS A 760 17.96 28.35 4.41
C HIS A 760 18.30 29.82 4.15
N THR A 761 17.45 30.71 4.67
CA THR A 761 17.69 32.16 4.72
C THR A 761 17.50 32.66 6.14
N PHE A 762 18.21 33.71 6.52
CA PHE A 762 18.04 34.35 7.82
C PHE A 762 16.88 35.36 7.77
N ASP A 763 15.87 35.18 8.62
CA ASP A 763 14.67 36.02 8.74
C ASP A 763 14.93 37.21 9.69
N PRO A 764 14.36 38.41 9.44
CA PRO A 764 14.32 39.52 10.40
C PRO A 764 13.86 39.18 11.84
N VAL A 765 13.15 38.07 12.10
CA VAL A 765 12.84 37.59 13.48
C VAL A 765 14.06 36.90 14.16
N GLN A 766 15.27 37.06 13.61
CA GLN A 766 16.55 36.56 14.12
C GLN A 766 16.72 35.02 14.11
N SER A 767 16.06 34.32 13.20
CA SER A 767 16.21 32.87 13.03
C SER A 767 16.46 32.47 11.58
N TRP A 768 17.20 31.38 11.37
CA TRP A 768 17.27 30.72 10.08
C TRP A 768 15.94 30.01 9.80
N ILE A 769 15.38 30.23 8.61
CA ILE A 769 14.14 29.60 8.14
C ILE A 769 14.39 28.86 6.84
N THR A 770 13.58 27.84 6.56
CA THR A 770 13.61 27.09 5.31
C THR A 770 12.97 27.89 4.18
N THR A 771 13.66 28.00 3.05
CA THR A 771 13.08 28.55 1.81
C THR A 771 12.48 27.43 0.98
N ARG A 772 11.18 27.49 0.67
CA ARG A 772 10.57 26.56 -0.28
C ARG A 772 11.11 26.83 -1.69
N SER A 773 11.43 25.76 -2.40
CA SER A 773 11.71 25.75 -3.83
C SER A 773 10.40 25.87 -4.62
N ASP A 774 9.65 26.95 -4.42
CA ASP A 774 8.41 27.18 -5.17
C ASP A 774 8.79 27.79 -6.52
N ILE A 775 8.91 26.93 -7.53
CA ILE A 775 8.91 27.33 -8.94
C ILE A 775 7.46 27.71 -9.27
N ASP A 776 7.09 28.95 -8.97
CA ASP A 776 5.89 29.58 -9.53
C ASP A 776 6.37 30.59 -10.59
N THR A 777 6.44 30.13 -11.84
CA THR A 777 7.09 30.81 -12.97
C THR A 777 6.21 31.85 -13.67
N ASN A 778 5.41 32.62 -12.92
CA ASN A 778 4.45 33.55 -13.52
C ASN A 778 4.64 35.04 -13.23
N THR A 779 5.80 35.48 -12.73
CA THR A 779 6.08 36.92 -12.65
C THR A 779 7.54 37.26 -12.95
N PRO A 780 7.85 37.80 -14.14
CA PRO A 780 9.10 38.50 -14.37
C PRO A 780 9.05 39.83 -13.62
N THR A 781 9.84 39.98 -12.56
CA THR A 781 10.16 41.31 -12.02
C THR A 781 11.35 41.88 -12.79
N ASP A 782 11.12 43.04 -13.40
CA ASP A 782 12.07 43.79 -14.23
C ASP A 782 13.36 44.13 -13.44
N PRO A 783 14.57 43.76 -13.91
CA PRO A 783 15.80 43.99 -13.17
C PRO A 783 16.25 45.45 -13.29
N ALA A 784 16.08 46.20 -12.20
CA ALA A 784 16.75 47.47 -12.01
C ALA A 784 18.27 47.22 -11.81
N GLY A 785 19.04 47.25 -12.91
CA GLY A 785 20.49 47.50 -12.87
C GLY A 785 21.39 46.42 -13.48
N GLY A 786 21.68 46.54 -14.78
CA GLY A 786 23.02 46.45 -15.39
C GLY A 786 24.01 45.29 -15.10
N ALA A 787 23.63 44.20 -14.42
CA ALA A 787 24.52 43.06 -14.20
C ALA A 787 24.43 42.07 -15.38
N ASP A 788 25.57 41.75 -15.98
CA ASP A 788 25.70 40.74 -17.04
C ASP A 788 25.07 39.40 -16.59
N THR A 789 24.07 38.93 -17.33
CA THR A 789 23.35 37.68 -17.04
C THR A 789 24.13 36.44 -17.47
N SER A 790 25.20 36.60 -18.28
CA SER A 790 25.90 35.48 -18.94
C SER A 790 27.02 34.83 -18.11
N ARG A 791 27.41 35.41 -16.98
CA ARG A 791 28.58 34.97 -16.18
C ARG A 791 28.29 34.84 -14.69
N LEU A 792 28.84 33.79 -14.09
CA LEU A 792 28.81 33.50 -12.66
C LEU A 792 30.24 33.39 -12.10
N VAL A 793 30.42 33.77 -10.84
CA VAL A 793 31.69 33.70 -10.12
C VAL A 793 31.60 32.69 -8.98
N LEU A 794 32.40 31.63 -9.04
CA LEU A 794 32.57 30.64 -7.98
C LEU A 794 33.83 30.93 -7.17
N LEU A 795 33.71 30.85 -5.84
CA LEU A 795 34.84 30.72 -4.92
C LEU A 795 34.81 29.35 -4.26
N THR A 796 35.94 28.65 -4.22
CA THR A 796 36.13 27.42 -3.42
C THR A 796 37.28 27.60 -2.43
N TRP A 797 37.08 27.19 -1.18
CA TRP A 797 38.04 27.39 -0.10
C TRP A 797 37.92 26.32 1.00
N ASN A 798 38.99 25.53 1.19
CA ASN A 798 39.15 24.70 2.39
C ASN A 798 39.36 25.57 3.62
N ILE A 799 38.59 25.34 4.68
CA ILE A 799 38.72 26.02 5.96
C ILE A 799 39.10 25.01 7.05
N ASP A 800 40.29 25.09 7.60
CA ASP A 800 40.71 24.32 8.77
C ASP A 800 40.06 24.91 10.03
N GLY A 801 38.78 24.61 10.18
CA GLY A 801 38.00 25.05 11.32
C GLY A 801 38.41 24.39 12.64
N THR A 802 39.33 23.43 12.63
CA THR A 802 39.81 22.73 13.83
C THR A 802 41.05 23.37 14.44
N SER A 803 41.73 24.22 13.67
CA SER A 803 42.86 25.01 14.14
C SER A 803 42.48 26.02 15.25
N PRO A 804 43.45 26.46 16.09
CA PRO A 804 43.22 27.48 17.10
C PRO A 804 42.60 28.77 16.53
N GLN A 805 41.78 29.44 17.35
CA GLN A 805 41.10 30.69 17.00
C GLN A 805 40.13 30.59 15.81
N THR A 806 39.40 29.48 15.68
CA THR A 806 38.40 29.22 14.63
C THR A 806 37.50 30.42 14.32
N GLU A 807 36.93 31.07 15.34
CA GLU A 807 36.01 32.20 15.16
C GLU A 807 36.68 33.37 14.42
N LYS A 808 37.92 33.71 14.78
CA LYS A 808 38.68 34.80 14.14
C LYS A 808 39.09 34.42 12.72
N ARG A 809 39.56 33.18 12.51
CA ARG A 809 39.90 32.66 11.17
C ARG A 809 38.73 32.77 10.20
N VAL A 810 37.58 32.24 10.61
CA VAL A 810 36.35 32.28 9.82
C VAL A 810 35.92 33.73 9.54
N THR A 811 35.98 34.61 10.55
CA THR A 811 35.63 36.02 10.39
C THR A 811 36.50 36.73 9.35
N GLU A 812 37.82 36.49 9.37
CA GLU A 812 38.77 37.05 8.40
C GLU A 812 38.59 36.46 7.00
N ILE A 813 38.27 35.17 6.88
CA ILE A 813 37.90 34.52 5.61
C ILE A 813 36.65 35.20 5.03
N ILE A 814 35.59 35.37 5.83
CA ILE A 814 34.36 36.06 5.41
C ILE A 814 34.65 37.50 5.00
N THR A 815 35.47 38.23 5.76
CA THR A 815 35.93 39.59 5.40
C THR A 815 36.63 39.59 4.04
N CYS A 816 37.51 38.61 3.79
CA CYS A 816 38.21 38.47 2.53
C CYS A 816 37.22 38.23 1.37
N ILE A 817 36.32 37.26 1.52
CA ILE A 817 35.31 36.89 0.52
C ILE A 817 34.43 38.08 0.14
N ILE A 818 33.93 38.83 1.13
CA ILE A 818 33.03 39.97 0.91
C ILE A 818 33.74 41.14 0.20
N GLY A 819 35.04 41.30 0.46
CA GLY A 819 35.88 42.32 -0.14
C GLY A 819 36.39 42.00 -1.55
N LEU A 820 36.05 40.84 -2.12
CA LEU A 820 36.43 40.49 -3.49
C LEU A 820 35.65 41.30 -4.53
N ASP A 821 36.33 41.62 -5.63
CA ASP A 821 35.77 42.26 -6.82
C ASP A 821 36.22 41.48 -8.09
N PRO A 822 35.30 40.94 -8.92
CA PRO A 822 33.87 40.82 -8.62
C PRO A 822 33.63 39.92 -7.40
N ARG A 823 32.54 40.20 -6.66
CA ARG A 823 32.13 39.37 -5.52
C ARG A 823 31.68 37.99 -6.03
N PRO A 824 31.97 36.89 -5.32
CA PRO A 824 31.46 35.58 -5.69
C PRO A 824 29.93 35.55 -5.70
N ASP A 825 29.35 34.76 -6.61
CA ASP A 825 27.93 34.40 -6.60
C ASP A 825 27.70 33.09 -5.84
N ILE A 826 28.68 32.19 -5.91
CA ILE A 826 28.65 30.84 -5.32
C ILE A 826 29.90 30.69 -4.46
N ILE A 827 29.73 30.21 -3.22
CA ILE A 827 30.84 29.87 -2.33
C ILE A 827 30.74 28.39 -1.95
N PHE A 828 31.82 27.66 -2.20
CA PHE A 828 32.03 26.31 -1.73
C PHE A 828 33.07 26.33 -0.60
N LEU A 829 32.65 25.90 0.59
CA LEU A 829 33.54 25.70 1.73
C LEU A 829 33.69 24.21 1.98
N GLN A 830 34.92 23.79 2.25
CA GLN A 830 35.26 22.43 2.68
C GLN A 830 35.92 22.45 4.05
N GLU A 831 35.97 21.31 4.74
CA GLU A 831 36.54 21.18 6.10
C GLU A 831 35.85 22.04 7.17
N VAL A 832 34.60 22.43 6.94
CA VAL A 832 33.81 23.22 7.90
C VAL A 832 33.60 22.41 9.17
N SER A 833 34.29 22.78 10.26
CA SER A 833 34.09 22.19 11.58
C SER A 833 32.79 22.71 12.22
N LYS A 834 32.27 22.01 13.23
CA LYS A 834 31.07 22.46 13.96
C LYS A 834 31.23 23.88 14.56
N PRO A 835 32.37 24.25 15.18
CA PRO A 835 32.61 25.64 15.60
C PRO A 835 32.68 26.63 14.43
N ALA A 836 33.29 26.24 13.30
CA ALA A 836 33.35 27.11 12.13
C ALA A 836 31.96 27.37 11.55
N LEU A 837 31.11 26.35 11.45
CA LEU A 837 29.71 26.48 11.03
C LEU A 837 28.97 27.48 11.93
N GLN A 838 29.09 27.33 13.26
CA GLN A 838 28.45 28.25 14.20
C GLN A 838 28.90 29.70 13.99
N GLN A 839 30.19 29.94 13.71
CA GLN A 839 30.68 31.29 13.42
C GLN A 839 30.15 31.81 12.08
N ILE A 840 30.15 31.01 11.01
CA ILE A 840 29.62 31.39 9.69
C ILE A 840 28.15 31.80 9.82
N LEU A 841 27.34 30.99 10.50
CA LEU A 841 25.92 31.23 10.68
C LEU A 841 25.60 32.38 11.67
N LYS A 842 26.59 32.82 12.47
CA LYS A 842 26.49 33.98 13.36
C LYS A 842 26.86 35.29 12.69
N ASP A 843 27.73 35.28 11.68
CA ASP A 843 28.20 36.48 11.00
C ASP A 843 27.04 37.22 10.31
N GLU A 844 26.80 38.47 10.70
CA GLU A 844 25.70 39.29 10.19
C GLU A 844 25.78 39.46 8.67
N ARG A 845 26.99 39.57 8.13
CA ARG A 845 27.21 39.76 6.69
C ARG A 845 26.84 38.50 5.91
N VAL A 846 27.01 37.32 6.51
CA VAL A 846 26.55 36.05 5.90
C VAL A 846 25.03 36.01 5.90
N ARG A 847 24.41 36.30 7.04
CA ARG A 847 22.95 36.31 7.22
C ARG A 847 22.25 37.25 6.25
N GLU A 848 22.83 38.42 6.01
CA GLU A 848 22.31 39.43 5.09
C GLU A 848 22.45 39.02 3.61
N LEU A 849 23.63 38.54 3.22
CA LEU A 849 23.99 38.44 1.80
C LEU A 849 23.75 37.05 1.17
N TRP A 850 23.62 35.99 1.98
CA TRP A 850 23.71 34.61 1.47
C TRP A 850 22.55 33.71 1.87
N LEU A 851 22.12 32.85 0.94
CA LEU A 851 21.38 31.63 1.22
C LEU A 851 22.37 30.55 1.66
N SER A 852 21.97 29.70 2.59
CA SER A 852 22.82 28.68 3.18
C SER A 852 22.29 27.27 2.97
N SER A 853 23.18 26.33 2.64
CA SER A 853 22.84 24.91 2.64
C SER A 853 22.56 24.37 4.04
N GLU A 854 23.21 24.93 5.06
CA GLU A 854 23.12 24.50 6.46
C GLU A 854 22.54 25.60 7.35
N TYR A 855 21.75 25.21 8.35
CA TYR A 855 21.37 26.10 9.48
C TYR A 855 21.79 25.52 10.83
N ASP A 856 22.16 24.24 10.86
CA ASP A 856 22.75 23.51 11.98
C ASP A 856 23.64 22.36 11.43
N ASP A 857 24.16 21.50 12.30
CA ASP A 857 25.01 20.36 11.92
C ASP A 857 24.25 19.02 11.87
N THR A 858 22.92 19.02 11.93
CA THR A 858 22.11 17.79 11.99
C THR A 858 22.24 16.93 10.73
N SER A 859 22.55 17.55 9.59
CA SER A 859 22.71 16.87 8.32
C SER A 859 24.03 16.07 8.22
N TRP A 860 24.99 16.30 9.13
CA TRP A 860 26.37 15.77 9.06
C TRP A 860 26.56 14.39 9.72
N GLY A 861 25.62 13.95 10.56
CA GLY A 861 25.77 12.71 11.34
C GLY A 861 26.98 12.75 12.29
N ASP A 862 27.81 11.70 12.26
CA ASP A 862 28.99 11.58 13.14
C ASP A 862 30.25 12.29 12.61
N GLN A 863 30.15 13.04 11.50
CA GLN A 863 31.31 13.74 10.92
C GLN A 863 31.73 14.94 11.77
N SER A 864 33.05 15.08 11.98
CA SER A 864 33.65 16.22 12.67
C SER A 864 33.72 17.49 11.80
N PHE A 865 33.63 17.33 10.48
CA PHE A 865 33.64 18.41 9.50
C PHE A 865 32.91 17.99 8.22
N ALA A 866 32.33 18.95 7.51
CA ALA A 866 31.58 18.71 6.27
C ALA A 866 31.85 19.82 5.23
N VAL A 867 31.26 19.66 4.05
CA VAL A 867 31.19 20.71 3.02
C VAL A 867 29.93 21.57 3.19
N MET A 868 30.01 22.85 2.83
CA MET A 868 28.92 23.83 2.92
C MET A 868 28.88 24.68 1.65
N THR A 869 27.66 25.02 1.19
CA THR A 869 27.47 25.88 0.02
C THR A 869 26.67 27.13 0.39
N LEU A 870 27.14 28.30 -0.06
CA LEU A 870 26.42 29.56 0.04
C LEU A 870 26.12 30.13 -1.36
N LEU A 871 24.91 30.67 -1.53
CA LEU A 871 24.47 31.33 -2.77
C LEU A 871 24.10 32.79 -2.51
N ALA A 872 24.60 33.73 -3.32
CA ALA A 872 24.39 35.16 -3.12
C ALA A 872 22.91 35.54 -3.34
N LYS A 873 22.22 36.03 -2.31
CA LYS A 873 20.79 36.41 -2.40
C LYS A 873 20.54 37.39 -3.54
N ALA A 874 21.43 38.35 -3.74
CA ALA A 874 21.31 39.36 -4.78
C ALA A 874 21.24 38.76 -6.20
N ARG A 875 21.94 37.63 -6.44
CA ARG A 875 21.95 36.95 -7.75
C ARG A 875 20.76 36.00 -7.88
N PHE A 876 20.50 35.21 -6.85
CA PHE A 876 19.51 34.12 -6.86
C PHE A 876 18.09 34.53 -6.48
N THR A 877 17.78 35.83 -6.57
CA THR A 877 16.43 36.40 -6.47
C THR A 877 16.03 37.24 -7.69
N THR A 878 17.00 37.64 -8.53
CA THR A 878 16.79 38.58 -9.63
C THR A 878 17.11 38.00 -11.00
N ASN A 879 18.18 37.22 -11.12
CA ASN A 879 18.73 36.78 -12.41
C ASN A 879 18.90 35.24 -12.52
N ALA A 880 18.86 34.54 -11.40
CA ALA A 880 18.91 33.08 -11.32
C ALA A 880 17.94 32.58 -10.25
N ALA A 881 17.45 31.35 -10.40
CA ALA A 881 16.63 30.69 -9.40
C ALA A 881 17.38 29.51 -8.77
N ILE A 882 17.06 29.20 -7.51
CA ILE A 882 17.60 28.05 -6.79
C ILE A 882 16.77 26.79 -7.09
N GLY A 883 17.46 25.67 -7.28
CA GLY A 883 16.86 24.35 -7.37
C GLY A 883 17.04 23.54 -6.08
N PRO A 884 16.71 22.25 -6.11
CA PRO A 884 16.88 21.37 -4.96
C PRO A 884 18.36 21.24 -4.54
N ILE A 885 18.58 20.91 -3.27
CA ILE A 885 19.89 20.64 -2.68
C ILE A 885 19.88 19.28 -1.97
N TRP A 886 20.95 18.49 -2.12
CA TRP A 886 21.05 17.15 -1.55
C TRP A 886 22.50 16.73 -1.32
N ARG A 887 22.70 15.79 -0.38
CA ARG A 887 23.99 15.15 -0.11
C ARG A 887 24.07 13.77 -0.75
N VAL A 888 25.29 13.40 -1.16
CA VAL A 888 25.63 12.08 -1.69
C VAL A 888 26.83 11.55 -0.93
N LYS A 889 26.66 10.44 -0.20
CA LYS A 889 27.78 9.79 0.49
C LYS A 889 28.72 9.11 -0.52
N PHE A 890 30.03 9.27 -0.33
CA PHE A 890 31.03 8.58 -1.14
C PHE A 890 31.50 7.28 -0.48
N PRO A 891 31.96 6.29 -1.29
CA PRO A 891 32.92 5.32 -0.80
C PRO A 891 34.20 6.08 -0.40
N SER A 892 34.58 6.00 0.87
CA SER A 892 35.60 6.86 1.46
C SER A 892 36.19 6.25 2.73
N HIS A 893 37.50 6.43 2.91
CA HIS A 893 38.20 6.10 4.17
C HIS A 893 37.91 7.12 5.29
N PHE A 894 37.41 8.30 4.94
CA PHE A 894 37.18 9.43 5.86
C PHE A 894 35.71 9.87 5.88
N ALA A 895 34.81 8.98 5.48
CA ALA A 895 33.37 9.22 5.40
C ALA A 895 33.00 10.47 4.58
N ARG A 896 33.73 10.79 3.50
CA ARG A 896 33.48 11.96 2.64
C ARG A 896 32.12 11.90 1.94
N ASP A 897 31.60 13.07 1.61
CA ASP A 897 30.38 13.25 0.82
C ASP A 897 30.53 14.36 -0.23
N ALA A 898 29.52 14.46 -1.09
CA ALA A 898 29.33 15.57 -2.02
C ALA A 898 28.02 16.29 -1.71
N LEU A 899 28.06 17.62 -1.67
CA LEU A 899 26.89 18.47 -1.56
C LEU A 899 26.54 19.02 -2.94
N CYS A 900 25.38 18.60 -3.45
CA CYS A 900 24.92 18.86 -4.80
C CYS A 900 23.75 19.83 -4.75
N CYS A 901 23.71 20.77 -5.68
CA CYS A 901 22.51 21.58 -5.91
C CYS A 901 22.36 21.91 -7.40
N ASP A 902 21.11 22.16 -7.79
CA ASP A 902 20.81 22.75 -9.08
C ASP A 902 20.57 24.25 -8.93
N ILE A 903 20.97 25.02 -9.93
CA ILE A 903 20.54 26.40 -10.13
C ILE A 903 20.01 26.56 -11.55
N PHE A 904 19.20 27.60 -11.77
CA PHE A 904 18.58 27.87 -13.05
C PHE A 904 18.94 29.29 -13.50
N VAL A 905 19.58 29.42 -14.67
CA VAL A 905 20.03 30.69 -15.25
C VAL A 905 19.29 30.99 -16.54
N ALA A 906 19.04 32.25 -16.86
CA ALA A 906 18.48 32.62 -18.16
C ALA A 906 19.44 32.25 -19.30
N SER A 907 18.90 31.78 -20.42
CA SER A 907 19.66 31.49 -21.65
C SER A 907 19.13 32.34 -22.79
N SER A 908 20.03 32.93 -23.57
CA SER A 908 19.71 33.68 -24.77
C SER A 908 19.18 32.83 -25.94
N LYS A 909 19.32 31.49 -25.88
CA LYS A 909 18.93 30.56 -26.96
C LYS A 909 17.67 29.73 -26.69
N GLU A 910 17.37 29.41 -25.43
CA GLU A 910 16.21 28.58 -25.07
C GLU A 910 15.09 29.40 -24.43
N PRO A 911 13.81 29.11 -24.73
CA PRO A 911 12.67 29.85 -24.20
C PRO A 911 12.38 29.62 -22.70
N GLY A 912 13.37 29.21 -21.91
CA GLY A 912 13.25 28.93 -20.48
C GLY A 912 14.61 28.92 -19.77
N PRO A 913 14.62 28.89 -18.43
CA PRO A 913 15.86 28.94 -17.67
C PRO A 913 16.61 27.60 -17.76
N THR A 914 17.90 27.66 -18.06
CA THR A 914 18.76 26.49 -18.21
C THR A 914 19.31 26.03 -16.87
N ARG A 915 19.23 24.72 -16.61
CA ARG A 915 19.77 24.09 -15.39
C ARG A 915 21.30 24.05 -15.43
N LEU A 916 21.92 24.38 -14.30
CA LEU A 916 23.33 24.13 -14.01
C LEU A 916 23.44 23.32 -12.72
N ARG A 917 24.19 22.22 -12.76
CA ARG A 917 24.48 21.45 -11.55
C ARG A 917 25.81 21.86 -10.93
N LEU A 918 25.79 22.10 -9.63
CA LEU A 918 26.95 22.49 -8.84
C LEU A 918 27.22 21.40 -7.80
N VAL A 919 28.46 20.90 -7.75
CA VAL A 919 28.87 19.81 -6.84
C VAL A 919 30.08 20.25 -6.01
N ASN A 920 29.87 20.46 -4.72
CA ASN A 920 30.92 20.77 -3.74
C ASN A 920 31.40 19.47 -3.09
N VAL A 921 32.71 19.22 -3.08
CA VAL A 921 33.26 18.02 -2.43
C VAL A 921 34.54 18.28 -1.65
N HIS A 922 34.86 17.33 -0.78
CA HIS A 922 36.19 17.09 -0.24
C HIS A 922 36.51 15.60 -0.46
N LEU A 923 37.53 15.27 -1.26
CA LEU A 923 37.91 13.88 -1.53
C LEU A 923 38.77 13.25 -0.42
N ASP A 924 39.06 11.95 -0.53
CA ASP A 924 39.97 11.27 0.41
C ASP A 924 41.38 11.87 0.34
N SER A 925 41.85 12.43 1.45
CA SER A 925 42.99 13.36 1.46
C SER A 925 44.37 12.71 1.66
N LEU A 926 44.44 11.39 1.87
CA LEU A 926 45.71 10.65 2.08
C LEU A 926 45.98 9.62 0.96
N PRO A 927 47.25 9.32 0.62
CA PRO A 927 47.63 8.36 -0.43
C PRO A 927 47.47 6.89 0.04
N ILE A 928 46.25 6.52 0.45
CA ILE A 928 45.90 5.17 0.92
C ILE A 928 45.53 4.28 -0.28
N LYS A 929 46.04 3.04 -0.30
CA LYS A 929 45.71 2.03 -1.32
C LYS A 929 44.82 0.93 -0.74
N PRO A 930 43.75 0.50 -1.46
CA PRO A 930 43.28 1.03 -2.74
C PRO A 930 42.67 2.43 -2.60
N SER A 931 42.93 3.30 -3.59
CA SER A 931 42.39 4.66 -3.63
C SER A 931 40.90 4.64 -3.99
N HIS A 932 40.08 5.38 -3.25
CA HIS A 932 38.66 5.58 -3.59
C HIS A 932 38.41 6.80 -4.49
N ARG A 933 39.41 7.69 -4.65
CA ARG A 933 39.28 8.95 -5.41
C ARG A 933 38.82 8.76 -6.86
N PRO A 934 39.30 7.75 -7.62
CA PRO A 934 38.77 7.49 -8.97
C PRO A 934 37.25 7.26 -8.98
N LYS A 935 36.73 6.55 -7.99
CA LYS A 935 35.29 6.31 -7.85
C LYS A 935 34.55 7.56 -7.39
N GLN A 936 35.11 8.34 -6.46
CA GLN A 936 34.52 9.60 -5.98
C GLN A 936 34.35 10.62 -7.12
N VAL A 937 35.39 10.84 -7.94
CA VAL A 937 35.32 11.73 -9.11
C VAL A 937 34.33 11.20 -10.16
N SER A 938 34.30 9.88 -10.38
CA SER A 938 33.36 9.26 -11.30
C SER A 938 31.90 9.50 -10.91
N ILE A 939 31.58 9.42 -9.61
CA ILE A 939 30.24 9.73 -9.08
C ILE A 939 29.91 11.20 -9.33
N ALA A 940 30.80 12.13 -8.97
CA ALA A 940 30.58 13.56 -9.21
C ALA A 940 30.37 13.88 -10.70
N ALA A 941 31.19 13.32 -11.58
CA ALA A 941 31.04 13.50 -13.02
C ALA A 941 29.73 12.91 -13.57
N SER A 942 29.25 11.79 -13.01
CA SER A 942 27.96 11.20 -13.40
C SER A 942 26.78 12.10 -13.05
N LEU A 943 26.84 12.79 -11.89
CA LEU A 943 25.83 13.75 -11.47
C LEU A 943 25.78 14.94 -12.44
N LEU A 944 26.93 15.44 -12.90
CA LEU A 944 26.99 16.50 -13.91
C LEU A 944 26.43 16.05 -15.26
N ARG A 945 26.79 14.85 -15.73
CA ARG A 945 26.34 14.33 -17.04
C ARG A 945 24.84 14.23 -17.16
N VAL A 946 24.14 13.74 -16.13
CA VAL A 946 22.66 13.64 -16.18
C VAL A 946 21.96 14.99 -16.12
N ALA A 947 22.63 16.03 -15.60
CA ALA A 947 22.14 17.41 -15.67
C ALA A 947 22.44 18.07 -17.03
N GLY A 948 23.23 17.43 -17.91
CA GLY A 948 23.69 17.96 -19.19
C GLY A 948 24.91 18.87 -19.07
N GLN A 949 25.00 19.65 -17.99
CA GLN A 949 26.06 20.64 -17.78
C GLN A 949 26.19 21.05 -16.31
N GLY A 950 27.37 21.53 -15.94
CA GLY A 950 27.66 21.93 -14.56
C GLY A 950 29.15 21.93 -14.23
N LEU A 951 29.45 22.04 -12.94
CA LEU A 951 30.81 21.97 -12.43
C LEU A 951 30.89 21.22 -11.10
N VAL A 952 32.10 20.73 -10.84
CA VAL A 952 32.49 20.16 -9.56
C VAL A 952 33.73 20.89 -9.05
N ALA A 953 33.73 21.30 -7.79
CA ALA A 953 34.85 22.04 -7.20
C ALA A 953 35.07 21.73 -5.71
N GLY A 954 36.29 21.92 -5.25
CA GLY A 954 36.72 21.67 -3.87
C GLY A 954 38.08 20.99 -3.77
N ASP A 955 38.31 20.24 -2.68
CA ASP A 955 39.56 19.52 -2.46
C ASP A 955 39.63 18.25 -3.32
N PHE A 956 40.22 18.40 -4.50
CA PHE A 956 40.50 17.37 -5.51
C PHE A 956 42.00 17.18 -5.76
N ASN A 957 42.83 17.57 -4.80
CA ASN A 957 44.29 17.59 -4.91
C ASN A 957 44.89 16.21 -5.26
N PRO A 958 45.63 16.03 -6.38
CA PRO A 958 46.26 14.74 -6.67
C PRO A 958 47.20 14.27 -5.55
N VAL A 959 46.90 13.14 -4.92
CA VAL A 959 47.74 12.56 -3.84
C VAL A 959 48.54 11.34 -4.32
N LEU A 960 48.09 10.70 -5.40
CA LEU A 960 48.78 9.62 -6.10
C LEU A 960 49.02 10.02 -7.57
N ASP A 961 50.02 9.42 -8.24
CA ASP A 961 50.34 9.72 -9.64
C ASP A 961 49.15 9.51 -10.59
N GLU A 962 48.30 8.53 -10.29
CA GLU A 962 47.08 8.22 -11.04
C GLU A 962 46.01 9.33 -10.95
N ASP A 963 46.04 10.15 -9.89
CA ASP A 963 45.06 11.20 -9.65
C ASP A 963 45.19 12.36 -10.65
N ASN A 964 46.37 12.58 -11.22
CA ASN A 964 46.67 13.67 -12.15
C ASN A 964 45.78 13.68 -13.40
N SER A 965 45.23 12.52 -13.76
CA SER A 965 44.40 12.33 -14.96
C SER A 965 42.90 12.16 -14.66
N LEU A 966 42.47 12.34 -13.40
CA LEU A 966 41.09 11.99 -12.98
C LEU A 966 40.01 12.82 -13.66
N LEU A 967 40.22 14.13 -13.84
CA LEU A 967 39.25 15.00 -14.50
C LEU A 967 39.11 14.64 -15.99
N GLU A 968 40.24 14.52 -16.69
CA GLU A 968 40.28 14.15 -18.11
C GLU A 968 39.64 12.78 -18.36
N LYS A 969 40.00 11.77 -17.56
CA LYS A 969 39.41 10.41 -17.63
C LYS A 969 37.91 10.38 -17.42
N ASN A 970 37.34 11.41 -16.77
CA ASN A 970 35.90 11.54 -16.54
C ASN A 970 35.22 12.53 -17.49
N GLY A 971 35.93 13.01 -18.53
CA GLY A 971 35.40 13.95 -19.52
C GLY A 971 35.18 15.36 -18.99
N LEU A 972 35.85 15.73 -17.89
CA LEU A 972 35.79 17.07 -17.31
C LEU A 972 37.01 17.89 -17.76
N VAL A 973 36.77 19.18 -18.01
CA VAL A 973 37.84 20.14 -18.29
C VAL A 973 38.33 20.74 -16.97
N ASP A 974 39.63 20.61 -16.67
CA ASP A 974 40.27 21.34 -15.56
C ASP A 974 40.36 22.83 -15.94
N ALA A 975 39.59 23.67 -15.26
CA ALA A 975 39.53 25.11 -15.56
C ALA A 975 40.89 25.80 -15.41
N TRP A 976 41.74 25.35 -14.48
CA TRP A 976 43.08 25.90 -14.30
C TRP A 976 43.95 25.58 -15.52
N THR A 977 44.02 24.30 -15.89
CA THR A 977 44.82 23.86 -17.04
C THR A 977 44.33 24.49 -18.34
N ALA A 978 43.01 24.68 -18.50
CA ALA A 978 42.42 25.31 -19.67
C ALA A 978 42.78 26.79 -19.83
N LEU A 979 42.82 27.55 -18.73
CA LEU A 979 43.09 28.99 -18.74
C LEU A 979 44.58 29.34 -18.51
N ARG A 980 45.33 28.45 -17.85
CA ARG A 980 46.71 28.64 -17.40
C ARG A 980 47.60 27.42 -17.74
N PRO A 981 47.65 26.93 -19.00
CA PRO A 981 48.30 25.67 -19.36
C PRO A 981 49.82 25.61 -19.09
N GLY A 982 50.47 26.76 -18.94
CA GLY A 982 51.90 26.87 -18.62
C GLY A 982 52.20 27.10 -17.14
N GLU A 983 51.19 27.26 -16.29
CA GLU A 983 51.37 27.51 -14.86
C GLU A 983 51.08 26.22 -14.08
N PRO A 984 52.05 25.69 -13.31
CA PRO A 984 51.86 24.46 -12.56
C PRO A 984 50.76 24.55 -11.47
N GLY A 985 50.22 25.74 -11.18
CA GLY A 985 49.20 25.91 -10.15
C GLY A 985 49.74 25.70 -8.74
N LEU A 986 50.91 26.26 -8.43
CA LEU A 986 51.53 26.15 -7.11
C LEU A 986 50.69 26.85 -6.03
N THR A 987 50.42 26.16 -4.93
CA THR A 987 49.92 26.77 -3.68
C THR A 987 51.02 26.86 -2.64
N TRP A 988 50.98 27.91 -1.81
CA TRP A 988 51.87 28.03 -0.66
C TRP A 988 51.25 27.34 0.55
N GLY A 989 52.10 26.82 1.44
CA GLY A 989 51.66 26.37 2.75
C GLY A 989 51.13 27.48 3.64
N LEU A 990 50.55 27.07 4.77
CA LEU A 990 49.88 27.92 5.76
C LEU A 990 50.66 29.20 6.11
N ASP A 991 51.99 29.21 6.03
CA ASP A 991 52.86 30.34 6.41
C ASP A 991 53.37 31.21 5.24
N GLY A 992 53.03 30.87 4.00
CA GLY A 992 53.55 31.55 2.80
C GLY A 992 55.05 31.39 2.55
N LYS A 993 55.75 30.53 3.31
CA LYS A 993 57.22 30.36 3.24
C LYS A 993 57.67 29.12 2.49
N GLN A 994 56.84 28.08 2.40
CA GLN A 994 57.14 26.87 1.62
C GLN A 994 56.21 26.69 0.42
N PRO A 995 56.73 26.60 -0.82
CA PRO A 995 55.93 26.16 -1.96
C PRO A 995 55.64 24.66 -1.80
N PHE A 996 54.36 24.29 -1.76
CA PHE A 996 53.97 22.88 -1.91
C PHE A 996 54.00 22.51 -3.40
N LEU A 997 54.17 21.21 -3.69
CA LEU A 997 54.13 20.69 -5.06
C LEU A 997 52.80 21.08 -5.76
N PRO A 998 52.79 21.18 -7.10
CA PRO A 998 51.62 21.52 -7.96
C PRO A 998 50.30 20.79 -7.62
N ASN A 999 50.43 19.66 -6.94
CA ASN A 999 49.38 18.69 -6.68
C ASN A 999 48.49 19.05 -5.47
N ARG A 1000 48.63 20.25 -4.89
CA ARG A 1000 47.92 20.72 -3.68
C ARG A 1000 46.98 21.91 -3.90
N LEU A 1001 46.75 22.30 -5.16
CA LEU A 1001 45.73 23.27 -5.53
C LEU A 1001 44.37 22.59 -5.76
N ASP A 1002 43.35 23.03 -5.01
CA ASP A 1002 41.94 22.65 -5.22
C ASP A 1002 41.58 22.70 -6.72
N LYS A 1003 40.64 21.88 -7.18
CA LYS A 1003 40.31 21.82 -8.62
C LYS A 1003 38.90 22.29 -8.89
N ILE A 1004 38.71 22.76 -10.12
CA ILE A 1004 37.41 23.08 -10.69
C ILE A 1004 37.30 22.32 -12.01
N GLY A 1005 36.53 21.23 -11.99
CA GLY A 1005 36.23 20.40 -13.15
C GLY A 1005 34.90 20.83 -13.77
N ILE A 1006 34.91 21.15 -15.06
CA ILE A 1006 33.75 21.71 -15.77
C ILE A 1006 33.24 20.73 -16.84
N LEU A 1007 31.91 20.64 -16.98
CA LEU A 1007 31.22 19.92 -18.04
C LEU A 1007 30.21 20.84 -18.72
N GLY A 1008 30.32 21.05 -20.04
CA GLY A 1008 29.33 21.83 -20.80
C GLY A 1008 29.27 23.32 -20.47
N LEU A 1009 30.27 23.87 -19.76
CA LEU A 1009 30.41 25.31 -19.47
C LEU A 1009 31.76 25.82 -19.95
N ARG A 1010 31.88 27.14 -20.09
CA ARG A 1010 33.11 27.81 -20.48
C ARG A 1010 33.73 28.57 -19.30
N PRO A 1011 34.95 28.21 -18.86
CA PRO A 1011 35.69 29.05 -17.91
C PRO A 1011 36.20 30.31 -18.63
N HIS A 1012 36.17 31.46 -17.94
CA HIS A 1012 36.60 32.75 -18.48
C HIS A 1012 37.86 33.29 -17.79
N ASP A 1013 37.92 33.20 -16.46
CA ASP A 1013 39.10 33.56 -15.67
C ASP A 1013 39.20 32.67 -14.44
N ILE A 1014 40.42 32.47 -13.95
CA ILE A 1014 40.72 31.73 -12.73
C ILE A 1014 41.94 32.33 -12.04
N LYS A 1015 41.84 32.54 -10.72
CA LYS A 1015 42.90 33.11 -9.89
C LYS A 1015 42.90 32.50 -8.48
N THR A 1016 44.07 32.52 -7.83
CA THR A 1016 44.20 32.13 -6.42
C THR A 1016 44.05 33.35 -5.50
N ILE A 1017 43.45 33.13 -4.32
CA ILE A 1017 43.40 34.11 -3.23
C ILE A 1017 44.37 33.66 -2.15
N LYS A 1018 45.35 34.50 -1.83
CA LYS A 1018 46.34 34.19 -0.81
C LYS A 1018 45.74 34.29 0.60
N PRO A 1019 46.16 33.45 1.55
CA PRO A 1019 45.75 33.60 2.93
C PRO A 1019 46.30 34.89 3.55
N LYS A 1020 45.60 35.38 4.57
CA LYS A 1020 45.97 36.59 5.31
C LYS A 1020 46.34 36.24 6.76
N PRO A 1021 47.23 37.01 7.41
CA PRO A 1021 47.47 36.88 8.84
C PRO A 1021 46.23 37.32 9.64
N ILE A 1022 45.95 36.63 10.74
CA ILE A 1022 44.90 36.98 11.69
C ILE A 1022 45.41 38.13 12.57
N SER A 1023 44.61 39.17 12.79
CA SER A 1023 45.03 40.47 13.34
C SER A 1023 45.56 40.50 14.78
N GLU A 1024 45.86 39.37 15.43
CA GLU A 1024 46.34 39.29 16.83
C GLU A 1024 47.28 38.10 17.13
N SER A 1025 47.85 37.42 16.12
CA SER A 1025 48.90 36.43 16.36
C SER A 1025 50.23 37.10 16.70
N SER A 1026 51.03 36.52 17.60
CA SER A 1026 52.36 37.06 17.94
C SER A 1026 53.23 37.24 16.69
N ASP A 1027 53.95 38.37 16.60
CA ASP A 1027 54.78 38.73 15.44
C ASP A 1027 55.83 37.65 15.05
N ASP A 1028 56.21 36.77 15.99
CA ASP A 1028 57.19 35.69 15.77
C ASP A 1028 56.62 34.45 15.04
N GLU A 1029 55.30 34.18 15.15
CA GLU A 1029 54.60 33.11 14.43
C GLU A 1029 53.16 33.54 14.09
N PRO A 1030 52.94 34.25 12.96
CA PRO A 1030 51.62 34.67 12.58
C PRO A 1030 50.70 33.48 12.28
N LEU A 1031 49.48 33.49 12.82
CA LEU A 1031 48.42 32.55 12.45
C LEU A 1031 47.75 33.07 11.19
N TRP A 1032 47.45 32.18 10.26
CA TRP A 1032 46.91 32.53 8.95
C TRP A 1032 45.46 32.06 8.81
N THR A 1033 44.71 32.70 7.89
CA THR A 1033 43.32 32.36 7.62
C THR A 1033 43.15 30.90 7.20
N ASP A 1034 43.85 30.46 6.14
CA ASP A 1034 43.93 29.06 5.70
C ASP A 1034 44.94 28.82 4.55
N HIS A 1035 44.70 27.82 3.70
CA HIS A 1035 45.29 27.62 2.39
C HIS A 1035 44.76 28.65 1.36
N HIS A 1036 45.30 28.59 0.14
CA HIS A 1036 44.85 29.46 -0.95
C HIS A 1036 43.43 29.09 -1.40
N ALA A 1037 42.56 30.09 -1.56
CA ALA A 1037 41.27 29.89 -2.22
C ALA A 1037 41.42 29.93 -3.74
N LEU A 1038 40.44 29.38 -4.45
CA LEU A 1038 40.30 29.56 -5.90
C LEU A 1038 39.04 30.36 -6.23
N VAL A 1039 39.19 31.31 -7.15
CA VAL A 1039 38.08 32.06 -7.73
C VAL A 1039 38.07 31.81 -9.23
N CYS A 1040 36.93 31.37 -9.75
CA CYS A 1040 36.73 31.11 -11.18
C CYS A 1040 35.45 31.78 -11.67
N SER A 1041 35.56 32.50 -12.79
CA SER A 1041 34.38 32.98 -13.53
C SER A 1041 34.08 32.03 -14.68
N PHE A 1042 32.81 31.72 -14.88
CA PHE A 1042 32.34 30.77 -15.89
C PHE A 1042 30.95 31.17 -16.42
N GLY A 1043 30.58 30.64 -17.58
CA GLY A 1043 29.29 30.88 -18.24
C GLY A 1043 28.89 29.74 -19.16
N LEU A 1044 27.73 29.87 -19.80
CA LEU A 1044 27.29 28.95 -20.85
C LEU A 1044 28.24 29.04 -22.05
N VAL A 1045 28.46 27.93 -22.77
CA VAL A 1045 29.44 27.85 -23.87
C VAL A 1045 29.12 28.80 -25.04
N ASP A 1046 27.84 29.13 -25.19
CA ASP A 1046 27.27 29.84 -26.33
C ASP A 1046 26.91 31.31 -26.06
N GLU A 1047 27.30 31.85 -24.89
CA GLU A 1047 27.07 33.25 -24.49
C GLU A 1047 28.35 34.13 -24.50
#